data_AF-A0A182EEL7-F1
#
_entry.id   AF-A0A182EEL7-F1
#
_cell.length_a   1.000
_cell.length_b   1.000
_cell.length_c   1.000
_cell.angle_alpha   90.00
_cell.angle_beta   90.00
_cell.angle_gamma   90.00
#
_symmetry.space_group_name_H-M   'P 1'
#
loop_
_entity.id
_entity.type
_entity.pdbx_description
1 polymer ?
#
loop_
_entity_poly.entity_id
_entity_poly.type
_entity_poly.pdbx_seq_one_letter_code
_entity_poly.pdbx_strand_id
1 'polypeptide(L)'
;MVKDVGLACRFIISKMPLDAPVAQRAIPLALFQATPNISAHYLRKWTKDTTITKDNINIRNIIDWEYYIERFGATIQKIISIPAALQNIPNPVPRVPFPDWLENKRQQRKNDHKQPKINEVFKKTTTSAFASDIENVPNLKVANDSLSDNVTLLNNNFPNLEKDSSTVKATICNFLNATTKQSQSSTPTQKTDRWTVIQKKTIVEHGVDEWLRYLKAKWLKEREEKNRRKQNALSKGITPIMSMLERGKQIMRDTVWQIVKISETPNKGMLVLWCIILDKMVKINLRMPRIIYVNNREENGNFGTIVKRILPRLKPVFNLQRYVIDERIFESSLNQLNKELCAMRIEGVYESQVPLLFRALLTFGCSCRLKPNFQINSTNTYDFEQLESDFSVHYLPENSVRTLFFYEHHQDSRCVMAVFNTATSEAHIVVVNKTELNLPNLSNMYANEKANLSADVNVSFLNRKVDMNFTVNQCVAIERADRIIQKYIRSLHQVDSYPTMIAVQSRQHLSALVRRLPVLDGYPLVQIHASEPSGLFNVLDWQRIVLRRIIKHYFNMFLYLNQYVEVSRYLHVPIGNVPEDFSTFGPDVLFARNLINQGYVLWASPLSRPDLGGKELDDARLNAVWSSLCVKKQPTCVINESSFETDICVELELGAVDVTAIVQSVNIADAEGGADSVGFLTGAVLSADALLGHVRSIAQYDEGAAVAGPLKVLRLMLHDCIKDIHLYGNKIADQVIISLDRWLRTQHALMYDPAIVRVVDILITKLILLLVAELNRLGGRIIYASNSRLIMCTQRSTLEHAQSFVNTLCSSLEEHAIFASLNIKAVKFWDILLWIDANDYIGILLDEEEESNEVTVKLGISNFIEGENYRDLFKQTLIGYLVLVARNVRSTKNVEEQQQYRLNLVRNEVTEQMFDFLNNMSSSADIRENTDLRNSIVLIVKSISHFIGLDCAVYESVVKLRYQLLRMLNVDDVSNEDTWQTLNVSCTLTQLFCSVCCQSNDLDVCQSEEWLCPSCGKQFEPSTIEQLLIERVNQLLVAYTIQDFKCTRCGTIRKHNMSLFCDCCNGVVENVVSPDEFRFNLEAIKKIARQHDLTRLAELCEWTLF
;
A
#
# COMPACT_ATOMS: atom_id res chain seq x y z
N MET A 1 30.85 -10.63 -31.78
CA MET A 1 31.68 -11.51 -30.93
C MET A 1 32.84 -12.14 -31.69
N VAL A 2 32.66 -12.64 -32.92
CA VAL A 2 33.75 -13.30 -33.70
C VAL A 2 34.70 -12.35 -34.45
N LYS A 3 34.63 -11.04 -34.21
CA LYS A 3 35.43 -10.04 -34.94
C LYS A 3 36.78 -9.73 -34.27
N ASP A 4 36.93 -10.05 -32.99
CA ASP A 4 38.13 -9.77 -32.19
C ASP A 4 38.84 -11.09 -31.82
N VAL A 5 40.17 -11.07 -31.77
CA VAL A 5 41.00 -12.23 -31.37
C VAL A 5 40.92 -12.41 -29.85
N GLY A 6 40.83 -13.66 -29.37
CA GLY A 6 40.79 -13.96 -27.92
C GLY A 6 39.39 -14.27 -27.36
N LEU A 7 38.43 -14.66 -28.20
CA LEU A 7 37.10 -15.06 -27.74
C LEU A 7 37.17 -16.32 -26.86
N ALA A 8 36.75 -16.19 -25.60
CA ALA A 8 36.61 -17.31 -24.68
C ALA A 8 35.38 -18.18 -25.06
N CYS A 9 35.56 -19.10 -25.98
CA CYS A 9 34.53 -20.05 -26.39
C CYS A 9 34.34 -21.12 -25.30
N ARG A 10 33.37 -20.91 -24.39
CA ARG A 10 32.91 -21.94 -23.44
C ARG A 10 31.86 -22.82 -24.11
N PHE A 11 32.12 -24.11 -24.23
CA PHE A 11 31.25 -25.06 -24.92
C PHE A 11 31.08 -26.37 -24.15
N ILE A 12 30.03 -27.10 -24.51
CA ILE A 12 29.77 -28.49 -24.13
C ILE A 12 29.73 -29.37 -25.38
N ILE A 13 29.99 -30.67 -25.25
CA ILE A 13 29.91 -31.62 -26.37
C ILE A 13 28.55 -32.32 -26.37
N SER A 14 27.82 -32.22 -27.49
CA SER A 14 26.53 -32.88 -27.67
C SER A 14 26.65 -34.28 -28.25
N LYS A 15 25.75 -35.19 -27.88
CA LYS A 15 25.70 -36.57 -28.43
C LYS A 15 25.32 -36.58 -29.91
N MET A 16 24.37 -35.73 -30.28
CA MET A 16 23.89 -35.57 -31.65
C MET A 16 24.64 -34.43 -32.37
N PRO A 17 24.85 -34.50 -33.69
CA PRO A 17 24.48 -35.60 -34.59
C PRO A 17 25.41 -36.82 -34.47
N LEU A 18 24.83 -38.02 -34.60
CA LEU A 18 25.57 -39.29 -34.65
C LEU A 18 26.55 -39.26 -35.84
N ASP A 19 27.73 -39.85 -35.65
CA ASP A 19 28.83 -39.92 -36.63
C ASP A 19 29.57 -38.61 -36.96
N ALA A 20 29.27 -37.50 -36.27
CA ALA A 20 30.03 -36.26 -36.42
C ALA A 20 31.28 -36.20 -35.51
N PRO A 21 32.40 -35.62 -36.00
CA PRO A 21 33.60 -35.45 -35.19
C PRO A 21 33.32 -34.51 -34.01
N VAL A 22 33.99 -34.73 -32.87
CA VAL A 22 33.80 -33.98 -31.61
C VAL A 22 33.87 -32.47 -31.81
N ALA A 23 34.75 -31.99 -32.69
CA ALA A 23 34.90 -30.56 -33.00
C ALA A 23 33.63 -29.91 -33.57
N GLN A 24 32.79 -30.68 -34.28
CA GLN A 24 31.53 -30.20 -34.87
C GLN A 24 30.34 -30.36 -33.91
N ARG A 25 30.52 -31.06 -32.78
CA ARG A 25 29.49 -31.30 -31.75
C ARG A 25 29.60 -30.32 -30.57
N ALA A 26 30.39 -29.26 -30.70
CA ALA A 26 30.58 -28.26 -29.66
C ALA A 26 29.42 -27.24 -29.66
N ILE A 27 28.65 -27.21 -28.57
CA ILE A 27 27.55 -26.27 -28.34
C ILE A 27 27.98 -25.21 -27.33
N PRO A 28 27.85 -23.90 -27.64
CA PRO A 28 28.20 -22.83 -26.71
C PRO A 28 27.25 -22.78 -25.51
N LEU A 29 27.81 -22.59 -24.32
CA LEU A 29 27.04 -22.57 -23.06
C LEU A 29 26.00 -21.44 -23.02
N ALA A 30 26.30 -20.31 -23.68
CA ALA A 30 25.41 -19.16 -23.80
C ALA A 30 24.04 -19.51 -24.43
N LEU A 31 23.96 -20.60 -25.19
CA LEU A 31 22.71 -21.03 -25.80
C LEU A 31 21.66 -21.46 -24.75
N PHE A 32 22.10 -22.06 -23.63
CA PHE A 32 21.19 -22.49 -22.56
C PHE A 32 20.77 -21.34 -21.63
N GLN A 33 21.37 -20.15 -21.79
CA GLN A 33 21.00 -18.92 -21.09
C GLN A 33 20.10 -18.00 -21.95
N ALA A 34 19.92 -18.32 -23.23
CA ALA A 34 19.06 -17.57 -24.14
C ALA A 34 17.57 -17.90 -23.93
N THR A 35 16.68 -17.16 -24.58
CA THR A 35 15.23 -17.42 -24.50
C THR A 35 14.90 -18.81 -25.07
N PRO A 36 13.94 -19.56 -24.49
CA PRO A 36 13.65 -20.94 -24.89
C PRO A 36 13.37 -21.13 -26.38
N ASN A 37 12.77 -20.12 -27.03
CA ASN A 37 12.50 -20.15 -28.48
C ASN A 37 13.80 -20.10 -29.31
N ILE A 38 14.74 -19.23 -28.91
CA ILE A 38 16.05 -19.09 -29.56
C ILE A 38 16.89 -20.35 -29.30
N SER A 39 16.91 -20.82 -28.06
CA SER A 39 17.60 -22.04 -27.66
C SER A 39 17.09 -23.25 -28.44
N ALA A 40 15.77 -23.47 -28.49
CA ALA A 40 15.17 -24.57 -29.26
C ALA A 40 15.51 -24.49 -30.76
N HIS A 41 15.40 -23.30 -31.37
CA HIS A 41 15.70 -23.11 -32.78
C HIS A 41 17.16 -23.47 -33.13
N TYR A 42 18.13 -22.97 -32.36
CA TYR A 42 19.54 -23.25 -32.62
C TYR A 42 19.97 -24.64 -32.16
N LEU A 43 19.37 -25.20 -31.10
CA LEU A 43 19.59 -26.58 -30.70
C LEU A 43 19.16 -27.52 -31.82
N ARG A 44 17.94 -27.41 -32.36
CA ARG A 44 17.49 -28.20 -33.53
C ARG A 44 18.45 -28.09 -34.71
N LYS A 45 18.93 -26.87 -34.98
CA LYS A 45 19.84 -26.60 -36.10
C LYS A 45 21.20 -27.27 -35.92
N TRP A 46 21.75 -27.28 -34.70
CA TRP A 46 23.10 -27.79 -34.42
C TRP A 46 23.11 -29.29 -34.09
N THR A 47 22.10 -29.81 -33.39
CA THR A 47 21.96 -31.25 -33.11
C THR A 47 21.34 -32.02 -34.27
N LYS A 48 20.69 -31.33 -35.22
CA LYS A 48 19.87 -31.91 -36.31
C LYS A 48 18.70 -32.77 -35.81
N ASP A 49 18.29 -32.55 -34.57
CA ASP A 49 17.19 -33.27 -33.94
C ASP A 49 15.91 -32.43 -33.98
N THR A 50 14.89 -32.93 -34.69
CA THR A 50 13.59 -32.25 -34.85
C THR A 50 12.66 -32.43 -33.65
N THR A 51 12.98 -33.35 -32.72
CA THR A 51 12.15 -33.67 -31.55
C THR A 51 12.26 -32.65 -30.42
N ILE A 52 13.28 -31.78 -30.45
CA ILE A 52 13.51 -30.77 -29.41
C ILE A 52 12.42 -29.69 -29.50
N THR A 53 11.53 -29.61 -28.52
CA THR A 53 10.50 -28.55 -28.41
C THR A 53 10.86 -27.54 -27.33
N LYS A 54 10.16 -26.38 -27.32
CA LYS A 54 10.37 -25.30 -26.34
C LYS A 54 10.28 -25.80 -24.89
N ASP A 55 9.41 -26.78 -24.65
CA ASP A 55 9.09 -27.28 -23.32
C ASP A 55 9.89 -28.54 -22.93
N ASN A 56 10.66 -29.12 -23.86
CA ASN A 56 11.41 -30.37 -23.67
C ASN A 56 12.95 -30.19 -23.77
N ILE A 57 13.47 -29.04 -23.33
CA ILE A 57 14.92 -28.79 -23.35
C ILE A 57 15.55 -29.30 -22.04
N ASN A 58 16.05 -30.54 -22.05
CA ASN A 58 16.84 -31.08 -20.94
C ASN A 58 18.31 -31.27 -21.33
N ILE A 59 19.20 -30.55 -20.66
CA ILE A 59 20.64 -30.57 -20.95
C ILE A 59 21.25 -31.98 -20.83
N ARG A 60 20.75 -32.81 -19.91
CA ARG A 60 21.27 -34.17 -19.68
C ARG A 60 21.09 -35.09 -20.89
N ASN A 61 20.05 -34.83 -21.70
CA ASN A 61 19.72 -35.63 -22.88
C ASN A 61 20.53 -35.18 -24.11
N ILE A 62 21.06 -33.95 -24.09
CA ILE A 62 21.80 -33.36 -25.21
C ILE A 62 23.30 -33.68 -25.11
N ILE A 63 23.85 -33.77 -23.89
CA ILE A 63 25.27 -34.00 -23.64
C ILE A 63 25.71 -35.41 -24.06
N ASP A 64 26.90 -35.51 -24.65
CA ASP A 64 27.58 -36.78 -24.88
C ASP A 64 28.29 -37.26 -23.60
N TRP A 65 27.61 -38.06 -22.79
CA TRP A 65 28.18 -38.61 -21.57
C TRP A 65 29.33 -39.59 -21.85
N GLU A 66 29.31 -40.33 -22.96
CA GLU A 66 30.34 -41.29 -23.31
C GLU A 66 31.67 -40.57 -23.56
N TYR A 67 31.65 -39.44 -24.28
CA TYR A 67 32.83 -38.59 -24.49
C TYR A 67 33.48 -38.12 -23.17
N TYR A 68 32.67 -37.63 -22.22
CA TYR A 68 33.20 -37.14 -20.95
C TYR A 68 33.67 -38.29 -20.05
N ILE A 69 32.97 -39.43 -20.06
CA ILE A 69 33.36 -40.64 -19.32
C ILE A 69 34.69 -41.19 -19.85
N GLU A 70 34.88 -41.25 -21.16
CA GLU A 70 36.13 -41.73 -21.77
C GLU A 70 37.32 -40.82 -21.39
N ARG A 71 37.14 -39.50 -21.50
CA ARG A 71 38.21 -38.53 -21.18
C ARG A 71 38.57 -38.52 -19.69
N PHE A 72 37.56 -38.65 -18.82
CA PHE A 72 37.76 -38.79 -17.38
C PHE A 72 38.40 -40.15 -17.05
N GLY A 73 37.92 -41.23 -17.66
CA GLY A 73 38.46 -42.58 -17.54
C GLY A 73 39.93 -42.66 -17.96
N ALA A 74 40.32 -42.03 -19.06
CA ALA A 74 41.72 -41.94 -19.49
C ALA A 74 42.60 -41.19 -18.47
N THR A 75 42.03 -40.18 -17.79
CA THR A 75 42.74 -39.44 -16.73
C THR A 75 42.90 -40.31 -15.48
N ILE A 76 41.86 -41.05 -15.08
CA ILE A 76 41.91 -42.04 -14.00
C ILE A 76 42.92 -43.14 -14.34
N GLN A 77 42.95 -43.64 -15.57
CA GLN A 77 43.94 -44.63 -16.00
C GLN A 77 45.35 -44.10 -15.81
N LYS A 78 45.65 -42.88 -16.27
CA LYS A 78 46.99 -42.29 -16.17
C LYS A 78 47.43 -42.00 -14.74
N ILE A 79 46.54 -41.48 -13.90
CA ILE A 79 46.88 -41.02 -12.55
C ILE A 79 46.78 -42.14 -11.51
N ILE A 80 45.84 -43.07 -11.67
CA ILE A 80 45.48 -44.04 -10.64
C ILE A 80 45.73 -45.47 -11.13
N SER A 81 45.04 -45.92 -12.18
CA SER A 81 45.02 -47.34 -12.54
C SER A 81 46.38 -47.83 -13.05
N ILE A 82 47.04 -47.11 -13.97
CA ILE A 82 48.34 -47.50 -14.53
C ILE A 82 49.43 -47.52 -13.43
N PRO A 83 49.59 -46.48 -12.58
CA PRO A 83 50.53 -46.54 -11.45
C PRO A 83 50.24 -47.69 -10.48
N ALA A 84 48.96 -47.90 -10.11
CA ALA A 84 48.57 -49.01 -9.24
C ALA A 84 48.95 -50.37 -9.82
N ALA A 85 48.71 -50.58 -11.12
CA ALA A 85 49.10 -51.81 -11.82
C ALA A 85 50.63 -52.01 -11.87
N LEU A 86 51.40 -50.94 -12.08
CA LEU A 86 52.87 -51.00 -12.06
C LEU A 86 53.43 -51.31 -10.67
N GLN A 87 52.71 -50.91 -9.61
CA GLN A 87 53.01 -51.23 -8.21
C GLN A 87 52.44 -52.58 -7.75
N ASN A 88 51.89 -53.40 -8.66
CA ASN A 88 51.22 -54.67 -8.38
C ASN A 88 49.99 -54.59 -7.46
N ILE A 89 49.36 -53.42 -7.37
CA ILE A 89 48.10 -53.22 -6.63
C ILE A 89 46.92 -53.58 -7.56
N PRO A 90 45.87 -54.28 -7.08
CA PRO A 90 44.66 -54.54 -7.87
C PRO A 90 43.97 -53.23 -8.29
N ASN A 91 43.18 -53.25 -9.37
CA ASN A 91 42.55 -52.04 -9.89
C ASN A 91 41.67 -51.37 -8.83
N PRO A 92 42.03 -50.18 -8.31
CA PRO A 92 41.23 -49.51 -7.29
C PRO A 92 39.92 -48.95 -7.86
N VAL A 93 39.79 -48.84 -9.20
CA VAL A 93 38.57 -48.36 -9.87
C VAL A 93 38.10 -49.40 -10.90
N PRO A 94 37.34 -50.43 -10.48
CA PRO A 94 36.90 -51.52 -11.37
C PRO A 94 36.06 -51.07 -12.58
N ARG A 95 35.38 -49.93 -12.45
CA ARG A 95 34.56 -49.32 -13.54
C ARG A 95 35.40 -48.82 -14.72
N VAL A 96 36.70 -48.58 -14.51
CA VAL A 96 37.64 -48.17 -15.54
C VAL A 96 38.68 -49.29 -15.69
N PRO A 97 38.54 -50.18 -16.69
CA PRO A 97 39.46 -51.29 -16.87
C PRO A 97 40.87 -50.79 -17.22
N PHE A 98 41.87 -51.64 -17.01
CA PHE A 98 43.22 -51.35 -17.49
C PHE A 98 43.25 -51.36 -19.02
N PRO A 99 44.15 -50.58 -19.65
CA PRO A 99 44.39 -50.70 -21.09
C PRO A 99 44.85 -52.12 -21.47
N ASP A 100 44.43 -52.60 -22.64
CA ASP A 100 44.67 -53.99 -23.09
C ASP A 100 46.16 -54.37 -23.08
N TRP A 101 47.04 -53.47 -23.50
CA TRP A 101 48.49 -53.72 -23.48
C TRP A 101 49.04 -53.95 -22.06
N LEU A 102 48.46 -53.29 -21.05
CA LEU A 102 48.88 -53.39 -19.66
C LEU A 102 48.32 -54.66 -19.01
N GLU A 103 47.08 -55.01 -19.35
CA GLU A 103 46.47 -56.26 -18.89
C GLU A 103 47.18 -57.48 -19.51
N ASN A 104 47.51 -57.44 -20.80
CA ASN A 104 48.32 -58.46 -21.48
C ASN A 104 49.70 -58.62 -20.83
N LYS A 105 50.35 -57.51 -20.45
CA LYS A 105 51.64 -57.53 -19.74
C LYS A 105 51.52 -58.11 -18.33
N ARG A 106 50.40 -57.89 -17.62
CA ARG A 106 50.11 -58.50 -16.31
C ARG A 106 49.82 -60.00 -16.43
N GLN A 107 49.09 -60.41 -17.46
CA GLN A 107 48.82 -61.83 -17.75
C GLN A 107 50.10 -62.58 -18.12
N GLN A 108 51.00 -61.95 -18.91
CA GLN A 108 52.33 -62.50 -19.20
C GLN A 108 53.18 -62.68 -17.93
N ARG A 109 53.26 -61.66 -17.06
CA ARG A 109 53.97 -61.77 -15.77
C ARG A 109 53.41 -62.87 -14.84
N LYS A 110 52.10 -63.11 -14.87
CA LYS A 110 51.47 -64.25 -14.15
C LYS A 110 51.81 -65.61 -14.78
N ASN A 111 52.10 -65.65 -16.08
CA ASN A 111 52.43 -66.86 -16.82
C ASN A 111 53.94 -67.15 -16.89
N ASP A 112 54.82 -66.17 -16.59
CA ASP A 112 56.29 -66.35 -16.56
C ASP A 112 56.77 -67.43 -15.58
N HIS A 113 55.95 -67.84 -14.61
CA HIS A 113 56.27 -68.86 -13.61
C HIS A 113 55.65 -70.24 -13.91
N LYS A 114 55.12 -70.46 -15.12
CA LYS A 114 54.55 -71.75 -15.53
C LYS A 114 55.28 -72.29 -16.75
N GLN A 115 55.97 -73.41 -16.56
CA GLN A 115 56.59 -74.17 -17.65
C GLN A 115 55.48 -74.65 -18.62
N PRO A 116 55.53 -74.32 -19.92
CA PRO A 116 54.50 -74.75 -20.87
C PRO A 116 54.54 -76.26 -21.10
N LYS A 117 53.38 -76.89 -21.32
CA LYS A 117 53.27 -78.33 -21.59
C LYS A 117 53.75 -78.63 -23.02
N ILE A 118 54.52 -79.71 -23.18
CA ILE A 118 55.15 -80.12 -24.46
C ILE A 118 54.17 -80.31 -25.63
N ASN A 119 52.88 -80.51 -25.33
CA ASN A 119 51.82 -80.65 -26.35
C ASN A 119 51.45 -79.33 -27.04
N GLU A 120 51.82 -78.16 -26.50
CA GLU A 120 51.62 -76.86 -27.16
C GLU A 120 52.75 -76.51 -28.13
N VAL A 121 53.89 -77.21 -28.07
CA VAL A 121 55.05 -77.01 -28.96
C VAL A 121 54.84 -77.65 -30.34
N PHE A 122 53.91 -78.60 -30.47
CA PHE A 122 53.71 -79.42 -31.68
C PHE A 122 52.27 -79.41 -32.22
N LYS A 123 51.68 -78.23 -32.46
CA LYS A 123 50.43 -78.14 -33.24
C LYS A 123 50.70 -77.79 -34.70
N LYS A 124 50.14 -78.62 -35.59
CA LYS A 124 50.22 -78.57 -37.05
C LYS A 124 49.61 -77.27 -37.61
N THR A 125 50.40 -76.51 -38.36
CA THR A 125 49.98 -75.30 -39.07
C THR A 125 49.10 -75.65 -40.27
N THR A 126 47.88 -75.11 -40.34
CA THR A 126 47.07 -75.07 -41.56
C THR A 126 47.41 -73.83 -42.37
N THR A 127 47.71 -74.04 -43.64
CA THR A 127 48.15 -73.05 -44.64
C THR A 127 46.97 -72.36 -45.34
N SER A 128 47.22 -71.12 -45.78
CA SER A 128 46.42 -70.15 -46.56
C SER A 128 45.52 -69.19 -45.75
N ALA A 129 45.60 -67.87 -45.89
CA ALA A 129 46.24 -67.02 -46.89
C ALA A 129 47.12 -65.93 -46.24
N PHE A 130 48.42 -66.00 -46.55
CA PHE A 130 49.33 -64.87 -46.51
C PHE A 130 49.11 -64.04 -47.78
N ALA A 131 48.85 -62.75 -47.61
CA ALA A 131 49.03 -61.74 -48.65
C ALA A 131 49.86 -60.59 -48.06
N SER A 132 51.15 -60.62 -48.42
CA SER A 132 52.07 -59.51 -48.65
C SER A 132 52.22 -58.43 -47.56
N ASP A 133 53.13 -58.68 -46.61
CA ASP A 133 54.04 -57.64 -46.13
C ASP A 133 55.40 -57.86 -46.78
N ILE A 134 55.75 -56.98 -47.74
CA ILE A 134 57.02 -56.26 -47.91
C ILE A 134 56.91 -55.50 -49.24
N GLU A 135 56.97 -54.16 -49.18
CA GLU A 135 57.87 -53.38 -50.04
C GLU A 135 58.03 -51.95 -49.50
N ASN A 136 59.23 -51.67 -49.00
CA ASN A 136 60.02 -50.42 -49.13
C ASN A 136 61.10 -50.45 -48.02
N VAL A 137 62.41 -50.51 -48.27
CA VAL A 137 63.23 -50.13 -49.45
C VAL A 137 64.57 -50.93 -49.39
N PRO A 138 65.45 -50.86 -50.41
CA PRO A 138 65.81 -51.90 -51.37
C PRO A 138 66.97 -52.85 -50.96
N ASN A 139 67.18 -53.84 -51.83
CA ASN A 139 68.17 -54.92 -51.84
C ASN A 139 69.66 -54.54 -51.69
N LEU A 140 70.37 -55.44 -50.98
CA LEU A 140 71.65 -56.11 -51.28
C LEU A 140 72.51 -55.63 -52.47
N LYS A 141 73.81 -55.42 -52.24
CA LYS A 141 74.90 -56.37 -52.62
C LYS A 141 76.28 -55.99 -52.05
N VAL A 142 76.85 -56.95 -51.31
CA VAL A 142 78.26 -57.39 -51.16
C VAL A 142 79.42 -56.47 -51.58
N ALA A 143 80.38 -56.37 -50.63
CA ALA A 143 81.84 -56.19 -50.72
C ALA A 143 82.46 -54.87 -50.18
N ASN A 144 83.31 -55.08 -49.17
CA ASN A 144 84.49 -54.35 -48.69
C ASN A 144 84.38 -53.13 -47.75
N ASP A 145 85.07 -53.33 -46.62
CA ASP A 145 85.95 -52.42 -45.87
C ASP A 145 85.42 -51.30 -44.93
N SER A 146 85.60 -51.59 -43.63
CA SER A 146 86.32 -50.80 -42.61
C SER A 146 85.75 -49.50 -41.98
N LEU A 147 85.67 -49.57 -40.63
CA LEU A 147 86.12 -48.63 -39.57
C LEU A 147 85.33 -47.35 -39.18
N SER A 148 85.12 -47.25 -37.84
CA SER A 148 85.10 -46.07 -36.92
C SER A 148 83.93 -45.06 -37.02
N ASP A 149 83.43 -44.36 -36.00
CA ASP A 149 83.60 -44.31 -34.53
C ASP A 149 82.48 -43.38 -33.95
N ASN A 150 81.99 -43.68 -32.74
CA ASN A 150 81.66 -42.81 -31.58
C ASN A 150 80.80 -41.51 -31.72
N VAL A 151 79.62 -41.38 -31.06
CA VAL A 151 79.29 -40.90 -29.67
C VAL A 151 79.54 -39.38 -29.49
N THR A 152 78.62 -38.48 -29.06
CA THR A 152 78.15 -38.07 -27.68
C THR A 152 77.31 -36.75 -27.87
N LEU A 153 76.08 -36.50 -27.36
CA LEU A 153 75.54 -36.14 -26.01
C LEU A 153 75.72 -34.68 -25.49
N LEU A 154 74.60 -34.14 -24.90
CA LEU A 154 74.47 -33.23 -23.71
C LEU A 154 74.78 -31.71 -23.88
N ASN A 155 74.25 -30.70 -23.13
CA ASN A 155 73.20 -30.49 -22.10
C ASN A 155 73.12 -28.95 -21.76
N ASN A 156 71.98 -28.47 -21.26
CA ASN A 156 71.70 -27.47 -20.19
C ASN A 156 72.43 -26.10 -19.96
N ASN A 157 71.59 -25.10 -19.58
CA ASN A 157 71.71 -24.05 -18.51
C ASN A 157 71.84 -22.52 -18.85
N PHE A 158 71.02 -21.74 -18.12
CA PHE A 158 70.84 -20.27 -17.93
C PHE A 158 72.05 -19.54 -17.24
N PRO A 159 72.05 -18.23 -16.79
CA PRO A 159 71.17 -17.02 -16.92
C PRO A 159 71.87 -15.61 -17.12
N ASN A 160 71.04 -14.54 -17.25
CA ASN A 160 71.15 -13.13 -16.73
C ASN A 160 72.12 -12.03 -17.25
N LEU A 161 71.62 -10.77 -17.08
CA LEU A 161 72.24 -9.40 -17.03
C LEU A 161 72.51 -8.69 -18.39
N GLU A 162 72.41 -7.37 -18.58
CA GLU A 162 71.81 -6.17 -17.96
C GLU A 162 72.08 -5.01 -18.96
N LYS A 163 71.24 -3.95 -18.97
CA LYS A 163 71.56 -2.54 -19.36
C LYS A 163 72.03 -2.26 -20.82
N ASP A 164 71.83 -1.10 -21.46
CA ASP A 164 71.47 0.26 -21.08
C ASP A 164 71.01 1.06 -22.33
N SER A 165 70.29 2.18 -22.10
CA SER A 165 70.27 3.50 -22.79
C SER A 165 70.67 3.64 -24.28
N SER A 166 70.17 4.52 -25.15
CA SER A 166 69.27 5.68 -25.11
C SER A 166 69.31 6.34 -26.50
N THR A 167 68.20 6.98 -26.93
CA THR A 167 68.11 8.16 -27.84
C THR A 167 68.77 8.08 -29.24
N VAL A 168 68.10 8.43 -30.35
CA VAL A 168 67.79 9.80 -30.79
C VAL A 168 66.70 9.77 -31.88
N LYS A 169 65.90 10.84 -31.88
CA LYS A 169 64.74 11.16 -32.74
C LYS A 169 65.08 11.52 -34.20
N ALA A 170 64.01 11.48 -35.01
CA ALA A 170 63.72 12.29 -36.21
C ALA A 170 64.43 11.85 -37.52
N THR A 171 63.72 11.57 -38.61
CA THR A 171 63.12 12.60 -39.51
C THR A 171 62.11 11.91 -40.46
N ILE A 172 60.82 12.22 -40.35
CA ILE A 172 60.01 12.95 -41.35
C ILE A 172 60.26 12.60 -42.83
N CYS A 173 59.33 11.79 -43.34
CA CYS A 173 58.55 11.91 -44.58
C CYS A 173 59.18 12.25 -45.95
N ASN A 174 58.77 11.36 -46.87
CA ASN A 174 58.33 11.61 -48.25
C ASN A 174 59.39 11.98 -49.28
N PHE A 175 59.57 11.14 -50.30
CA PHE A 175 59.54 11.61 -51.69
C PHE A 175 59.22 10.46 -52.67
N LEU A 176 58.16 10.71 -53.44
CA LEU A 176 57.88 10.33 -54.84
C LEU A 176 57.55 8.89 -55.26
N ASN A 177 56.34 8.82 -55.83
CA ASN A 177 55.83 7.86 -56.78
C ASN A 177 56.58 7.88 -58.13
N ALA A 178 56.36 6.77 -58.85
CA ALA A 178 56.13 6.65 -60.30
C ALA A 178 57.28 6.04 -61.12
N THR A 179 57.02 4.83 -61.63
CA THR A 179 56.93 4.44 -63.07
C THR A 179 57.29 2.94 -63.21
N THR A 180 56.99 2.16 -64.26
CA THR A 180 55.88 2.00 -65.22
C THR A 180 56.18 0.66 -65.95
N LYS A 181 55.22 -0.29 -65.95
CA LYS A 181 54.88 -1.34 -66.95
C LYS A 181 55.93 -2.37 -67.47
N GLN A 182 55.54 -3.65 -67.46
CA GLN A 182 55.24 -4.54 -68.63
C GLN A 182 54.86 -5.96 -68.09
N SER A 183 53.59 -6.42 -68.18
CA SER A 183 52.94 -7.26 -69.24
C SER A 183 53.65 -8.61 -69.49
N GLN A 184 53.05 -9.81 -69.41
CA GLN A 184 51.85 -10.32 -70.13
C GLN A 184 51.26 -11.63 -69.51
N SER A 185 49.91 -11.73 -69.56
CA SER A 185 48.94 -12.86 -69.76
C SER A 185 49.35 -14.34 -69.54
N SER A 186 48.54 -15.24 -68.95
CA SER A 186 47.18 -15.68 -69.40
C SER A 186 46.31 -16.41 -68.33
N THR A 187 45.00 -16.13 -68.34
CA THR A 187 43.80 -16.64 -67.60
C THR A 187 43.32 -18.07 -67.98
N PRO A 188 42.19 -18.66 -67.45
CA PRO A 188 41.31 -18.34 -66.30
C PRO A 188 40.83 -19.56 -65.43
N THR A 189 40.34 -19.31 -64.21
CA THR A 189 39.00 -19.78 -63.79
C THR A 189 38.49 -18.99 -62.58
N GLN A 190 37.48 -18.15 -62.79
CA GLN A 190 36.76 -17.41 -61.76
C GLN A 190 35.60 -18.26 -61.23
N LYS A 191 35.44 -18.27 -59.90
CA LYS A 191 34.12 -18.27 -59.25
C LYS A 191 34.01 -17.01 -58.42
N THR A 192 32.91 -16.31 -58.67
CA THR A 192 32.51 -14.97 -58.28
C THR A 192 32.27 -14.80 -56.79
N ASP A 193 32.70 -13.67 -56.22
CA ASP A 193 32.06 -13.07 -55.05
C ASP A 193 31.66 -11.63 -55.38
N ARG A 194 30.34 -11.39 -55.36
CA ARG A 194 29.67 -10.14 -55.74
C ARG A 194 29.83 -9.09 -54.65
N TRP A 195 30.69 -8.11 -54.86
CA TRP A 195 30.63 -6.82 -54.17
C TRP A 195 30.42 -5.70 -55.20
N THR A 196 29.24 -5.10 -55.20
CA THR A 196 28.89 -3.97 -56.06
C THR A 196 29.64 -2.72 -55.57
N VAL A 197 30.56 -2.22 -56.39
CA VAL A 197 31.10 -0.87 -56.28
C VAL A 197 29.95 0.10 -56.55
N ILE A 198 29.56 0.88 -55.54
CA ILE A 198 28.49 1.87 -55.66
C ILE A 198 29.02 3.04 -56.53
N GLN A 199 28.55 3.14 -57.78
CA GLN A 199 28.94 4.20 -58.71
C GLN A 199 28.39 5.57 -58.27
N LYS A 200 29.21 6.63 -58.41
CA LYS A 200 28.87 8.00 -58.04
C LYS A 200 27.83 8.55 -59.02
N LYS A 201 26.59 8.72 -58.55
CA LYS A 201 25.55 9.45 -59.28
C LYS A 201 25.58 10.92 -58.88
N THR A 202 25.17 11.82 -59.78
CA THR A 202 25.12 13.28 -59.58
C THR A 202 23.68 13.77 -59.86
N ILE A 203 23.28 14.88 -59.24
CA ILE A 203 21.94 15.47 -59.42
C ILE A 203 21.67 15.78 -60.91
N VAL A 204 22.68 16.32 -61.60
CA VAL A 204 22.53 16.88 -62.96
C VAL A 204 22.31 15.78 -64.00
N GLU A 205 22.96 14.63 -63.86
CA GLU A 205 22.91 13.56 -64.87
C GLU A 205 21.84 12.49 -64.58
N HIS A 206 21.48 12.27 -63.31
CA HIS A 206 20.68 11.10 -62.90
C HIS A 206 19.43 11.46 -62.11
N GLY A 207 19.15 12.75 -61.89
CA GLY A 207 18.00 13.20 -61.11
C GLY A 207 18.19 13.05 -59.59
N VAL A 208 17.35 13.78 -58.84
CA VAL A 208 17.47 13.89 -57.37
C VAL A 208 17.24 12.54 -56.67
N ASP A 209 16.31 11.72 -57.16
CA ASP A 209 15.95 10.45 -56.50
C ASP A 209 17.05 9.38 -56.60
N GLU A 210 17.72 9.29 -57.73
CA GLU A 210 18.82 8.32 -57.91
C GLU A 210 20.09 8.78 -57.18
N TRP A 211 20.35 10.09 -57.17
CA TRP A 211 21.42 10.69 -56.39
C TRP A 211 21.19 10.50 -54.88
N LEU A 212 19.95 10.67 -54.40
CA LEU A 212 19.60 10.45 -53.00
C LEU A 212 19.71 8.96 -52.62
N ARG A 213 19.30 8.03 -53.50
CA ARG A 213 19.52 6.59 -53.31
C ARG A 213 21.01 6.26 -53.21
N TYR A 214 21.84 6.87 -54.06
CA TYR A 214 23.29 6.76 -53.98
C TYR A 214 23.85 7.29 -52.65
N LEU A 215 23.43 8.47 -52.21
CA LEU A 215 23.89 9.07 -50.93
C LEU A 215 23.44 8.26 -49.73
N LYS A 216 22.20 7.76 -49.70
CA LYS A 216 21.70 6.89 -48.63
C LYS A 216 22.54 5.61 -48.54
N ALA A 217 22.88 5.00 -49.66
CA ALA A 217 23.75 3.81 -49.70
C ALA A 217 25.19 4.13 -49.27
N LYS A 218 25.72 5.28 -49.68
CA LYS A 218 27.04 5.77 -49.26
C LYS A 218 27.11 6.06 -47.76
N TRP A 219 26.11 6.75 -47.21
CA TRP A 219 26.03 7.04 -45.78
C TRP A 219 25.82 5.79 -44.94
N LEU A 220 25.07 4.80 -45.44
CA LEU A 220 24.93 3.50 -44.78
C LEU A 220 26.29 2.83 -44.62
N LYS A 221 27.09 2.82 -45.69
CA LYS A 221 28.45 2.28 -45.71
C LYS A 221 29.41 3.08 -44.82
N GLU A 222 29.37 4.41 -44.89
CA GLU A 222 30.15 5.28 -44.00
C GLU A 222 29.79 5.10 -42.52
N ARG A 223 28.51 4.83 -42.20
CA ARG A 223 28.03 4.60 -40.83
C ARG A 223 28.47 3.23 -40.31
N GLU A 224 28.45 2.20 -41.15
CA GLU A 224 29.05 0.89 -40.85
C GLU A 224 30.56 1.02 -40.63
N GLU A 225 31.24 1.82 -41.44
CA GLU A 225 32.69 2.03 -41.38
C GLU A 225 33.09 2.91 -40.18
N LYS A 226 32.25 3.88 -39.77
CA LYS A 226 32.38 4.64 -38.51
C LYS A 226 32.15 3.75 -37.29
N ASN A 227 31.17 2.83 -37.34
CA ASN A 227 30.96 1.84 -36.29
C ASN A 227 32.14 0.86 -36.21
N ARG A 228 32.73 0.49 -37.35
CA ARG A 228 33.98 -0.30 -37.42
C ARG A 228 35.17 0.46 -36.81
N ARG A 229 35.27 1.78 -37.05
CA ARG A 229 36.29 2.65 -36.43
C ARG A 229 36.07 2.88 -34.93
N LYS A 230 34.82 2.96 -34.46
CA LYS A 230 34.49 3.08 -33.03
C LYS A 230 34.89 1.85 -32.21
N GLN A 231 34.87 0.65 -32.80
CA GLN A 231 35.32 -0.57 -32.11
C GLN A 231 36.85 -0.64 -31.95
N ASN A 232 37.61 0.02 -32.83
CA ASN A 232 39.09 0.01 -32.80
C ASN A 232 39.72 1.18 -32.02
N ALA A 233 38.93 2.11 -31.48
CA ALA A 233 39.42 3.34 -30.84
C ALA A 233 39.17 3.38 -29.31
N LEU A 234 39.48 2.29 -28.59
CA LEU A 234 39.43 2.26 -27.13
C LEU A 234 40.72 2.74 -26.44
N SER A 235 41.68 3.30 -27.18
CA SER A 235 42.89 3.89 -26.60
C SER A 235 43.42 5.06 -27.45
N LYS A 236 42.97 6.27 -27.10
CA LYS A 236 43.68 7.57 -27.14
C LYS A 236 42.74 8.74 -27.51
N GLY A 237 42.69 9.71 -26.60
CA GLY A 237 42.19 11.07 -26.84
C GLY A 237 40.75 11.31 -26.40
N ILE A 238 40.57 12.07 -25.31
CA ILE A 238 39.29 12.66 -24.91
C ILE A 238 38.90 13.63 -26.04
N THR A 239 37.92 13.24 -26.84
CA THR A 239 37.33 14.15 -27.83
C THR A 239 36.56 15.28 -27.11
N PRO A 240 36.43 16.48 -27.69
CA PRO A 240 35.66 17.58 -27.10
C PRO A 240 34.22 17.18 -26.69
N ILE A 241 33.60 16.25 -27.42
CA ILE A 241 32.28 15.67 -27.12
C ILE A 241 32.31 14.79 -25.87
N MET A 242 33.39 14.04 -25.66
CA MET A 242 33.58 13.23 -24.45
C MET A 242 33.83 14.11 -23.23
N SER A 243 34.61 15.19 -23.36
CA SER A 243 34.74 16.19 -22.28
C SER A 243 33.44 16.94 -22.00
N MET A 244 32.59 17.19 -23.01
CA MET A 244 31.25 17.76 -22.82
C MET A 244 30.30 16.78 -22.13
N LEU A 245 30.37 15.48 -22.47
CA LEU A 245 29.59 14.44 -21.83
C LEU A 245 30.04 14.21 -20.38
N GLU A 246 31.34 14.18 -20.13
CA GLU A 246 31.92 14.09 -18.78
C GLU A 246 31.56 15.31 -17.93
N ARG A 247 31.63 16.52 -18.51
CA ARG A 247 31.14 17.74 -17.85
C ARG A 247 29.64 17.67 -17.57
N GLY A 248 28.82 17.20 -18.51
CA GLY A 248 27.38 16.99 -18.29
C GLY A 248 27.09 15.97 -17.19
N LYS A 249 27.86 14.88 -17.13
CA LYS A 249 27.80 13.89 -16.05
C LYS A 249 28.24 14.47 -14.70
N GLN A 250 29.24 15.34 -14.68
CA GLN A 250 29.68 16.01 -13.47
C GLN A 250 28.61 16.97 -12.96
N ILE A 251 28.02 17.78 -13.84
CA ILE A 251 26.93 18.68 -13.46
C ILE A 251 25.72 17.88 -12.94
N MET A 252 25.34 16.78 -13.60
CA MET A 252 24.27 15.90 -13.11
C MET A 252 24.53 15.32 -11.71
N ARG A 253 25.80 15.09 -11.34
CA ARG A 253 26.19 14.64 -10.00
C ARG A 253 26.05 15.73 -8.96
N ASP A 254 26.51 16.93 -9.30
CA ASP A 254 26.58 18.05 -8.36
C ASP A 254 25.19 18.68 -8.14
N THR A 255 24.28 18.55 -9.11
CA THR A 255 22.90 19.09 -9.02
C THR A 255 21.95 18.20 -8.25
N VAL A 256 21.09 18.81 -7.45
CA VAL A 256 19.90 18.16 -6.86
C VAL A 256 18.83 18.01 -7.95
N TRP A 257 18.25 16.83 -8.05
CA TRP A 257 17.20 16.48 -9.00
C TRP A 257 15.85 16.70 -8.33
N GLN A 258 14.99 17.52 -8.91
CA GLN A 258 13.62 17.71 -8.41
C GLN A 258 12.70 16.70 -9.10
N ILE A 259 12.12 15.76 -8.34
CA ILE A 259 11.28 14.69 -8.87
C ILE A 259 9.84 15.20 -8.98
N VAL A 260 9.31 15.27 -10.20
CA VAL A 260 7.91 15.65 -10.46
C VAL A 260 6.98 14.46 -10.28
N LYS A 261 7.38 13.26 -10.75
CA LYS A 261 6.59 12.05 -10.67
C LYS A 261 7.44 10.79 -10.70
N ILE A 262 7.04 9.79 -9.92
CA ILE A 262 7.48 8.40 -10.00
C ILE A 262 6.33 7.55 -10.54
N SER A 263 6.56 6.83 -11.63
CA SER A 263 5.56 5.98 -12.29
C SER A 263 6.01 4.53 -12.33
N GLU A 264 5.08 3.61 -12.09
CA GLU A 264 5.29 2.18 -12.30
C GLU A 264 5.28 1.84 -13.80
N THR A 265 6.15 0.91 -14.20
CA THR A 265 6.19 0.40 -15.58
C THR A 265 5.55 -1.00 -15.65
N PRO A 266 5.13 -1.48 -16.83
CA PRO A 266 4.65 -2.86 -16.97
C PRO A 266 5.71 -3.90 -16.58
N ASN A 267 7.00 -3.54 -16.59
CA ASN A 267 8.07 -4.39 -16.12
C ASN A 267 8.19 -4.24 -14.59
N LYS A 268 7.77 -5.28 -13.84
CA LYS A 268 7.89 -5.30 -12.38
C LYS A 268 9.34 -5.02 -11.94
N GLY A 269 9.50 -4.17 -10.93
CA GLY A 269 10.81 -3.74 -10.41
C GLY A 269 11.50 -2.61 -11.19
N MET A 270 10.91 -2.12 -12.29
CA MET A 270 11.40 -0.94 -13.01
C MET A 270 10.41 0.22 -12.82
N LEU A 271 10.89 1.32 -12.26
CA LEU A 271 10.16 2.57 -12.10
C LEU A 271 10.70 3.63 -13.06
N VAL A 272 9.88 4.62 -13.39
CA VAL A 272 10.29 5.79 -14.18
C VAL A 272 10.21 7.03 -13.31
N LEU A 273 11.31 7.77 -13.23
CA LEU A 273 11.39 9.05 -12.56
C LEU A 273 11.37 10.16 -13.61
N TRP A 274 10.47 11.12 -13.41
CA TRP A 274 10.46 12.38 -14.13
C TRP A 274 11.12 13.44 -13.25
N CYS A 275 12.34 13.84 -13.63
CA CYS A 275 13.15 14.77 -12.83
C CYS A 275 13.46 16.04 -13.61
N ILE A 276 13.42 17.18 -12.92
CA ILE A 276 13.95 18.44 -13.42
C ILE A 276 15.40 18.54 -12.97
N ILE A 277 16.29 18.65 -13.95
CA ILE A 277 17.73 18.80 -13.75
C ILE A 277 18.18 19.99 -14.59
N LEU A 278 18.71 21.05 -13.95
CA LEU A 278 19.10 22.30 -14.63
C LEU A 278 18.01 22.85 -15.56
N ASP A 279 16.79 22.98 -15.05
CA ASP A 279 15.62 23.48 -15.80
C ASP A 279 15.27 22.65 -17.05
N LYS A 280 15.69 21.38 -17.11
CA LYS A 280 15.31 20.44 -18.17
C LYS A 280 14.59 19.25 -17.59
N MET A 281 13.50 18.85 -18.24
CA MET A 281 12.77 17.63 -17.90
C MET A 281 13.49 16.40 -18.45
N VAL A 282 13.83 15.46 -17.58
CA VAL A 282 14.53 14.22 -17.93
C VAL A 282 13.73 13.01 -17.45
N LYS A 283 13.53 12.03 -18.36
CA LYS A 283 12.96 10.72 -18.05
C LYS A 283 14.09 9.74 -17.71
N ILE A 284 14.07 9.22 -16.49
CA ILE A 284 15.08 8.31 -15.95
C ILE A 284 14.43 6.99 -15.57
N ASN A 285 15.04 5.85 -15.91
CA ASN A 285 14.60 4.54 -15.45
C ASN A 285 15.33 4.20 -14.15
N LEU A 286 14.59 3.74 -13.15
CA LEU A 286 15.11 3.29 -11.87
C LEU A 286 14.81 1.80 -11.71
N ARG A 287 15.83 1.02 -11.37
CA ARG A 287 15.67 -0.36 -10.93
C ARG A 287 15.46 -0.38 -9.42
N MET A 288 14.25 -0.76 -9.00
CA MET A 288 13.84 -0.86 -7.61
C MET A 288 13.70 -2.34 -7.22
N PRO A 289 14.61 -2.89 -6.39
CA PRO A 289 14.49 -4.25 -5.89
C PRO A 289 13.49 -4.34 -4.74
N ARG A 290 13.02 -5.55 -4.48
CA ARG A 290 12.28 -5.89 -3.25
C ARG A 290 13.28 -6.08 -2.11
N ILE A 291 13.03 -5.39 -1.00
CA ILE A 291 13.81 -5.55 0.23
C ILE A 291 12.91 -6.28 1.22
N ILE A 292 13.35 -7.45 1.67
CA ILE A 292 12.65 -8.25 2.70
C ILE A 292 13.59 -8.54 3.86
N TYR A 293 13.00 -8.73 5.04
CA TYR A 293 13.72 -9.14 6.24
C TYR A 293 13.24 -10.52 6.68
N VAL A 294 14.16 -11.48 6.76
CA VAL A 294 13.85 -12.87 7.13
C VAL A 294 14.44 -13.14 8.50
N ASN A 295 13.60 -13.49 9.47
CA ASN A 295 14.01 -13.82 10.83
C ASN A 295 14.20 -15.33 10.95
N ASN A 296 15.45 -15.80 10.90
CA ASN A 296 15.77 -17.22 10.96
C ASN A 296 16.04 -17.68 12.40
N ARG A 297 15.49 -18.84 12.79
CA ARG A 297 15.78 -19.44 14.11
C ARG A 297 17.18 -20.05 14.19
N GLU A 298 17.71 -20.50 13.05
CA GLU A 298 19.04 -21.09 12.91
C GLU A 298 20.00 -20.09 12.24
N GLU A 299 21.29 -20.14 12.59
CA GLU A 299 22.34 -19.35 11.91
C GLU A 299 22.67 -19.98 10.56
N ASN A 300 21.81 -19.75 9.57
CA ASN A 300 22.08 -20.20 8.20
C ASN A 300 23.00 -19.19 7.52
N GLY A 301 24.21 -19.64 7.13
CA GLY A 301 25.23 -18.83 6.44
C GLY A 301 24.90 -18.41 4.99
N ASN A 302 23.61 -18.35 4.63
CA ASN A 302 23.19 -18.09 3.26
C ASN A 302 22.95 -16.60 2.99
N PHE A 303 23.83 -15.99 2.17
CA PHE A 303 23.71 -14.79 1.32
C PHE A 303 23.08 -13.46 1.86
N GLY A 304 22.34 -13.46 2.96
CA GLY A 304 21.71 -12.29 3.54
C GLY A 304 22.64 -11.53 4.48
N THR A 305 22.46 -10.21 4.56
CA THR A 305 23.24 -9.38 5.50
C THR A 305 22.54 -9.38 6.86
N ILE A 306 23.24 -9.79 7.92
CA ILE A 306 22.70 -9.74 9.29
C ILE A 306 22.51 -8.27 9.68
N VAL A 307 21.31 -7.92 10.16
CA VAL A 307 20.94 -6.56 10.53
C VAL A 307 20.28 -6.53 11.90
N LYS A 308 20.54 -5.47 12.67
CA LYS A 308 19.84 -5.20 13.92
C LYS A 308 18.72 -4.22 13.66
N ARG A 309 17.48 -4.71 13.64
CA ARG A 309 16.26 -3.91 13.44
C ARG A 309 15.19 -4.36 14.43
N ILE A 310 14.26 -3.48 14.74
CA ILE A 310 13.13 -3.78 15.63
C ILE A 310 11.97 -4.32 14.79
N LEU A 311 11.49 -5.51 15.11
CA LEU A 311 10.38 -6.15 14.39
C LEU A 311 9.02 -5.59 14.84
N PRO A 312 7.99 -5.63 13.98
CA PRO A 312 6.63 -5.24 14.34
C PRO A 312 6.15 -5.99 15.60
N ARG A 313 5.35 -5.33 16.45
CA ARG A 313 4.84 -5.87 17.72
C ARG A 313 5.92 -6.45 18.64
N LEU A 314 7.14 -5.92 18.59
CA LEU A 314 8.29 -6.32 19.39
C LEU A 314 8.54 -7.84 19.38
N LYS A 315 8.37 -8.47 18.21
CA LYS A 315 8.69 -9.90 18.05
C LYS A 315 10.17 -10.15 18.33
N PRO A 316 10.51 -11.31 18.93
CA PRO A 316 11.89 -11.64 19.26
C PRO A 316 12.74 -11.73 18.00
N VAL A 317 13.88 -11.05 18.03
CA VAL A 317 14.84 -11.05 16.93
C VAL A 317 15.80 -12.20 17.14
N PHE A 318 15.79 -13.18 16.24
CA PHE A 318 16.78 -14.25 16.18
C PHE A 318 17.88 -13.81 15.18
N ASN A 319 18.06 -14.56 14.09
CA ASN A 319 19.00 -14.20 13.03
C ASN A 319 18.29 -13.42 11.92
N LEU A 320 18.09 -12.13 12.14
CA LEU A 320 17.44 -11.25 11.17
C LEU A 320 18.38 -10.91 10.01
N GLN A 321 18.03 -11.37 8.82
CA GLN A 321 18.79 -11.18 7.60
C GLN A 321 18.03 -10.30 6.61
N ARG A 322 18.71 -9.28 6.08
CA ARG A 322 18.21 -8.42 5.01
C ARG A 322 18.55 -9.03 3.65
N TYR A 323 17.54 -9.21 2.81
CA TYR A 323 17.67 -9.66 1.43
C TYR A 323 17.24 -8.56 0.46
N VAL A 324 18.03 -8.38 -0.61
CA VAL A 324 17.73 -7.48 -1.72
C VAL A 324 17.52 -8.35 -2.95
N ILE A 325 16.26 -8.46 -3.40
CA ILE A 325 15.84 -9.41 -4.43
C ILE A 325 15.28 -8.64 -5.63
N ASP A 326 15.59 -9.07 -6.84
CA ASP A 326 14.92 -8.54 -8.04
C ASP A 326 13.45 -8.97 -8.03
N GLU A 327 12.54 -8.01 -8.24
CA GLU A 327 11.10 -8.24 -8.21
C GLU A 327 10.64 -9.37 -9.15
N ARG A 328 11.35 -9.62 -10.26
CA ARG A 328 11.02 -10.70 -11.20
C ARG A 328 11.25 -12.09 -10.62
N ILE A 329 12.17 -12.21 -9.67
CA ILE A 329 12.54 -13.46 -8.99
C ILE A 329 11.77 -13.60 -7.68
N PHE A 330 11.30 -12.49 -7.10
CA PHE A 330 10.61 -12.44 -5.83
C PHE A 330 9.45 -13.44 -5.70
N GLU A 331 8.56 -13.54 -6.69
CA GLU A 331 7.43 -14.49 -6.63
C GLU A 331 7.88 -15.95 -6.45
N SER A 332 8.94 -16.35 -7.14
CA SER A 332 9.50 -17.71 -7.03
C SER A 332 10.18 -17.93 -5.68
N SER A 333 10.91 -16.92 -5.19
CA SER A 333 11.57 -16.95 -3.89
C SER A 333 10.58 -16.95 -2.73
N LEU A 334 9.48 -16.19 -2.83
CA LEU A 334 8.45 -16.11 -1.80
C LEU A 334 7.78 -17.47 -1.58
N ASN A 335 7.49 -18.22 -2.64
CA ASN A 335 6.97 -19.58 -2.52
C ASN A 335 7.94 -20.54 -1.83
N GLN A 336 9.25 -20.35 -2.01
CA GLN A 336 10.25 -21.12 -1.28
C GLN A 336 10.29 -20.72 0.20
N LEU A 337 10.32 -19.42 0.50
CA LEU A 337 10.32 -18.91 1.87
C LEU A 337 9.06 -19.33 2.63
N ASN A 338 7.89 -19.33 1.98
CA ASN A 338 6.64 -19.78 2.58
C ASN A 338 6.69 -21.28 2.96
N LYS A 339 7.37 -22.12 2.17
CA LYS A 339 7.59 -23.53 2.56
C LYS A 339 8.48 -23.64 3.79
N GLU A 340 9.50 -22.80 3.89
CA GLU A 340 10.42 -22.76 5.03
C GLU A 340 9.76 -22.18 6.30
N LEU A 341 8.82 -21.23 6.14
CA LEU A 341 7.91 -20.75 7.20
C LEU A 341 7.02 -21.90 7.72
N CYS A 342 6.38 -22.65 6.82
CA CYS A 342 5.58 -23.82 7.21
C CYS A 342 6.42 -24.90 7.92
N ALA A 343 7.71 -25.02 7.58
CA ALA A 343 8.64 -25.93 8.25
C ALA A 343 9.18 -25.40 9.60
N MET A 344 8.70 -24.24 10.08
CA MET A 344 9.10 -23.57 11.33
C MET A 344 10.60 -23.25 11.48
N ARG A 345 11.38 -23.26 10.39
CA ARG A 345 12.79 -22.84 10.40
C ARG A 345 12.92 -21.32 10.41
N ILE A 346 12.07 -20.67 9.64
CA ILE A 346 11.90 -19.22 9.61
C ILE A 346 10.81 -18.87 10.63
N GLU A 347 11.05 -17.83 11.43
CA GLU A 347 10.05 -17.28 12.35
C GLU A 347 9.05 -16.35 11.65
N GLY A 348 9.53 -15.53 10.72
CA GLY A 348 8.71 -14.62 9.93
C GLY A 348 9.47 -13.98 8.77
N VAL A 349 8.73 -13.58 7.73
CA VAL A 349 9.24 -12.85 6.55
C VAL A 349 8.56 -11.49 6.46
N TYR A 350 9.28 -10.44 6.84
CA TYR A 350 8.76 -9.09 7.00
C TYR A 350 9.04 -8.19 5.78
N GLU A 351 8.23 -7.14 5.63
CA GLU A 351 8.22 -6.19 4.50
C GLU A 351 7.99 -6.83 3.11
N SER A 352 7.34 -8.00 3.10
CA SER A 352 6.99 -8.72 1.88
C SER A 352 5.91 -7.99 1.08
N GLN A 353 5.02 -7.27 1.77
CA GLN A 353 3.83 -6.62 1.18
C GLN A 353 4.02 -5.13 0.84
N VAL A 354 5.13 -4.50 1.26
CA VAL A 354 5.38 -3.06 1.07
C VAL A 354 5.42 -2.68 -0.42
N PRO A 355 4.51 -1.84 -0.94
CA PRO A 355 4.51 -1.47 -2.36
C PRO A 355 5.83 -0.82 -2.81
N LEU A 356 6.32 -1.17 -4.00
CA LEU A 356 7.60 -0.65 -4.52
C LEU A 356 7.54 0.87 -4.75
N LEU A 357 6.41 1.39 -5.23
CA LEU A 357 6.18 2.82 -5.37
C LEU A 357 6.27 3.52 -4.01
N PHE A 358 5.58 3.00 -2.99
CA PHE A 358 5.62 3.56 -1.63
C PHE A 358 7.05 3.56 -1.08
N ARG A 359 7.80 2.46 -1.24
CA ARG A 359 9.23 2.41 -0.87
C ARG A 359 10.05 3.48 -1.57
N ALA A 360 9.84 3.68 -2.88
CA ALA A 360 10.56 4.70 -3.64
C ALA A 360 10.25 6.12 -3.11
N LEU A 361 9.00 6.39 -2.74
CA LEU A 361 8.57 7.66 -2.13
C LEU A 361 9.19 7.89 -0.75
N LEU A 362 9.29 6.84 0.08
CA LEU A 362 9.96 6.92 1.38
C LEU A 362 11.46 7.18 1.23
N THR A 363 12.11 6.57 0.23
CA THR A 363 13.57 6.61 0.04
C THR A 363 14.03 7.91 -0.63
N PHE A 364 13.39 8.33 -1.71
CA PHE A 364 13.84 9.48 -2.51
C PHE A 364 13.07 10.77 -2.21
N GLY A 365 11.80 10.67 -1.80
CA GLY A 365 10.93 11.82 -1.59
C GLY A 365 10.72 12.66 -2.86
N CYS A 366 10.64 13.98 -2.70
CA CYS A 366 10.45 14.95 -3.80
C CYS A 366 11.75 15.43 -4.45
N SER A 367 12.92 15.23 -3.82
CA SER A 367 14.20 15.67 -4.36
C SER A 367 15.33 14.72 -3.98
N CYS A 368 16.20 14.40 -4.95
CA CYS A 368 17.28 13.44 -4.77
C CYS A 368 18.59 13.91 -5.41
N ARG A 369 19.71 13.32 -4.99
CA ARG A 369 21.05 13.54 -5.54
C ARG A 369 21.73 12.20 -5.82
N LEU A 370 22.66 12.19 -6.79
CA LEU A 370 23.49 11.02 -7.05
C LEU A 370 24.64 10.95 -6.05
N LYS A 371 24.81 9.79 -5.40
CA LYS A 371 25.91 9.57 -4.46
C LYS A 371 27.28 9.71 -5.14
N PRO A 372 28.29 10.30 -4.46
CA PRO A 372 29.59 10.61 -5.06
C PRO A 372 30.38 9.39 -5.53
N ASN A 373 30.11 8.21 -4.97
CA ASN A 373 30.88 6.98 -5.19
C ASN A 373 30.56 6.26 -6.52
N PHE A 374 29.51 6.66 -7.24
CA PHE A 374 29.05 5.94 -8.43
C PHE A 374 29.41 6.66 -9.74
N GLN A 375 29.88 5.89 -10.72
CA GLN A 375 30.13 6.38 -12.08
C GLN A 375 28.83 6.40 -12.89
N ILE A 376 28.55 7.51 -13.58
CA ILE A 376 27.38 7.60 -14.47
C ILE A 376 27.61 6.75 -15.72
N ASN A 377 26.88 5.65 -15.81
CA ASN A 377 26.79 4.83 -17.01
C ASN A 377 26.11 5.60 -18.16
N SER A 378 26.43 5.29 -19.41
CA SER A 378 25.83 5.94 -20.59
C SER A 378 24.35 5.57 -20.81
N THR A 379 23.78 4.74 -19.94
CA THR A 379 22.39 4.29 -19.96
C THR A 379 21.58 5.09 -18.94
N ASN A 380 20.39 5.60 -19.32
CA ASN A 380 19.43 6.29 -18.43
C ASN A 380 18.80 5.36 -17.36
N THR A 381 19.52 4.33 -16.91
CA THR A 381 19.06 3.36 -15.92
C THR A 381 19.96 3.45 -14.70
N TYR A 382 19.37 3.73 -13.55
CA TYR A 382 20.04 3.81 -12.26
C TYR A 382 19.49 2.73 -11.32
N ASP A 383 20.34 2.26 -10.42
CA ASP A 383 19.94 1.35 -9.34
C ASP A 383 19.63 2.16 -8.08
N PHE A 384 18.71 1.68 -7.24
CA PHE A 384 18.23 2.41 -6.06
C PHE A 384 19.34 2.87 -5.09
N GLU A 385 20.44 2.12 -4.97
CA GLU A 385 21.54 2.44 -4.05
C GLU A 385 22.34 3.67 -4.45
N GLN A 386 22.25 4.08 -5.72
CA GLN A 386 23.03 5.17 -6.30
C GLN A 386 22.47 6.56 -5.96
N LEU A 387 21.21 6.63 -5.57
CA LEU A 387 20.50 7.88 -5.28
C LEU A 387 20.28 8.02 -3.77
N GLU A 388 20.28 9.27 -3.30
CA GLU A 388 19.94 9.65 -1.93
C GLU A 388 18.97 10.84 -1.93
N SER A 389 18.16 10.99 -0.89
CA SER A 389 17.28 12.14 -0.73
C SER A 389 18.08 13.38 -0.31
N ASP A 390 17.74 14.53 -0.89
CA ASP A 390 18.35 15.82 -0.55
C ASP A 390 17.29 16.91 -0.68
N PHE A 391 16.86 17.46 0.46
CA PHE A 391 15.80 18.48 0.55
C PHE A 391 16.35 19.89 0.74
N SER A 392 17.64 20.13 0.46
CA SER A 392 18.27 21.45 0.60
C SER A 392 17.74 22.51 -0.37
N VAL A 393 17.14 22.10 -1.48
CA VAL A 393 16.61 23.00 -2.52
C VAL A 393 15.11 23.22 -2.33
N HIS A 394 14.66 24.46 -2.52
CA HIS A 394 13.24 24.78 -2.56
C HIS A 394 12.56 24.05 -3.72
N TYR A 395 11.70 23.09 -3.40
CA TYR A 395 11.05 22.21 -4.37
C TYR A 395 10.00 22.98 -5.19
N LEU A 396 10.15 22.93 -6.52
CA LEU A 396 9.28 23.58 -7.52
C LEU A 396 8.97 25.06 -7.18
N PRO A 397 9.95 25.98 -7.33
CA PRO A 397 9.66 27.41 -7.19
C PRO A 397 8.68 27.87 -8.27
N GLU A 398 8.03 29.02 -8.04
CA GLU A 398 7.11 29.59 -9.01
C GLU A 398 7.75 29.71 -10.41
N ASN A 399 7.02 29.28 -11.44
CA ASN A 399 7.43 29.32 -12.86
C ASN A 399 8.54 28.35 -13.27
N SER A 400 8.91 27.40 -12.41
CA SER A 400 9.87 26.35 -12.76
C SER A 400 9.36 25.38 -13.81
N VAL A 401 8.04 25.15 -13.91
CA VAL A 401 7.42 24.16 -14.79
C VAL A 401 6.24 24.78 -15.54
N ARG A 402 6.14 24.49 -16.84
CA ARG A 402 4.97 24.80 -17.66
C ARG A 402 3.90 23.72 -17.47
N THR A 403 2.65 24.14 -17.34
CA THR A 403 1.53 23.22 -17.16
C THR A 403 0.65 23.20 -18.40
N LEU A 404 0.33 22.00 -18.88
CA LEU A 404 -0.74 21.75 -19.83
C LEU A 404 -1.94 21.18 -19.08
N PHE A 405 -3.14 21.69 -19.33
CA PHE A 405 -4.36 21.10 -18.79
C PHE A 405 -4.90 20.06 -19.77
N PHE A 406 -5.19 18.85 -19.31
CA PHE A 406 -5.92 17.85 -20.05
C PHE A 406 -7.19 17.49 -19.28
N TYR A 407 -8.34 17.68 -19.92
CA TYR A 407 -9.65 17.31 -19.37
C TYR A 407 -10.29 16.24 -20.26
N GLU A 408 -10.90 15.25 -19.62
CA GLU A 408 -11.71 14.23 -20.28
C GLU A 408 -12.95 13.90 -19.45
N HIS A 409 -14.10 13.90 -20.10
CA HIS A 409 -15.31 13.28 -19.58
C HIS A 409 -15.96 12.38 -20.65
N HIS A 410 -16.39 11.18 -20.24
CA HIS A 410 -16.97 10.17 -21.13
C HIS A 410 -18.21 9.56 -20.47
N GLN A 411 -19.33 9.53 -21.21
CA GLN A 411 -20.58 8.91 -20.79
C GLN A 411 -21.29 8.32 -22.03
N ASP A 412 -21.56 7.02 -21.99
CA ASP A 412 -22.15 6.21 -23.06
C ASP A 412 -21.36 6.24 -24.39
N SER A 413 -21.82 7.04 -25.35
CA SER A 413 -21.18 7.27 -26.66
C SER A 413 -20.73 8.72 -26.87
N ARG A 414 -20.90 9.56 -25.85
CA ARG A 414 -20.56 10.98 -25.85
C ARG A 414 -19.27 11.17 -25.08
N CYS A 415 -18.39 12.03 -25.57
CA CYS A 415 -17.12 12.35 -24.93
C CYS A 415 -16.74 13.80 -25.17
N VAL A 416 -16.16 14.46 -24.19
CA VAL A 416 -15.51 15.76 -24.39
C VAL A 416 -14.06 15.65 -23.92
N MET A 417 -13.13 16.01 -24.79
CA MET A 417 -11.70 16.09 -24.50
C MET A 417 -11.23 17.51 -24.72
N ALA A 418 -10.46 18.07 -23.79
CA ALA A 418 -9.89 19.41 -23.95
C ALA A 418 -8.43 19.45 -23.51
N VAL A 419 -7.61 20.18 -24.26
CA VAL A 419 -6.21 20.48 -23.92
C VAL A 419 -6.01 21.98 -23.93
N PHE A 420 -5.58 22.56 -22.81
CA PHE A 420 -5.22 23.97 -22.71
C PHE A 420 -3.71 24.11 -22.53
N ASN A 421 -3.10 24.94 -23.36
CA ASN A 421 -1.71 25.32 -23.24
C ASN A 421 -1.59 26.74 -22.69
N THR A 422 -1.21 26.84 -21.42
CA THR A 422 -1.04 28.14 -20.75
C THR A 422 0.12 28.95 -21.33
N ALA A 423 1.14 28.30 -21.90
CA ALA A 423 2.32 28.99 -22.43
C ALA A 423 2.07 29.65 -23.80
N THR A 424 1.33 28.99 -24.70
CA THR A 424 0.98 29.53 -26.03
C THR A 424 -0.37 30.25 -26.06
N SER A 425 -1.15 30.19 -24.97
CA SER A 425 -2.52 30.72 -24.91
C SER A 425 -3.43 30.12 -25.99
N GLU A 426 -3.29 28.81 -26.22
CA GLU A 426 -4.11 28.03 -27.15
C GLU A 426 -4.88 26.93 -26.41
N ALA A 427 -6.12 26.68 -26.83
CA ALA A 427 -6.97 25.61 -26.31
C ALA A 427 -7.56 24.79 -27.47
N HIS A 428 -7.45 23.47 -27.37
CA HIS A 428 -8.01 22.50 -28.32
C HIS A 428 -9.11 21.70 -27.62
N ILE A 429 -10.34 21.83 -28.09
CA ILE A 429 -11.50 21.10 -27.55
C ILE A 429 -12.07 20.19 -28.62
N VAL A 430 -12.32 18.94 -28.27
CA VAL A 430 -12.94 17.95 -29.16
C VAL A 430 -14.21 17.41 -28.49
N VAL A 431 -15.34 17.61 -29.18
CA VAL A 431 -16.65 17.13 -28.73
C VAL A 431 -17.04 15.92 -29.59
N VAL A 432 -17.30 14.79 -28.93
CA VAL A 432 -17.77 13.56 -29.57
C VAL A 432 -19.26 13.43 -29.34
N ASN A 433 -20.04 13.51 -30.42
CA ASN A 433 -21.48 13.31 -30.39
C ASN A 433 -21.96 12.72 -31.73
N LYS A 434 -23.08 12.00 -31.70
CA LYS A 434 -23.68 11.40 -32.92
C LYS A 434 -24.18 12.45 -33.91
N THR A 435 -24.69 13.57 -33.40
CA THR A 435 -25.18 14.71 -34.18
C THR A 435 -24.29 15.92 -33.96
N GLU A 436 -24.17 16.77 -34.99
CA GLU A 436 -23.50 18.06 -34.84
C GLU A 436 -24.29 18.96 -33.90
N LEU A 437 -23.58 19.62 -32.97
CA LEU A 437 -24.15 20.49 -31.96
C LEU A 437 -23.84 21.95 -32.28
N ASN A 438 -24.76 22.85 -31.94
CA ASN A 438 -24.47 24.28 -31.94
C ASN A 438 -23.66 24.62 -30.69
N LEU A 439 -22.45 25.17 -30.86
CA LEU A 439 -21.53 25.44 -29.76
C LEU A 439 -21.54 26.93 -29.40
N PRO A 440 -21.50 27.27 -28.11
CA PRO A 440 -21.45 28.66 -27.67
C PRO A 440 -20.09 29.32 -27.96
N ASN A 441 -20.06 30.65 -27.97
CA ASN A 441 -18.81 31.41 -28.11
C ASN A 441 -17.93 31.24 -26.85
N LEU A 442 -16.91 30.39 -26.96
CA LEU A 442 -15.98 30.06 -25.88
C LEU A 442 -15.16 31.25 -25.39
N SER A 443 -14.82 32.21 -26.25
CA SER A 443 -14.05 33.39 -25.86
C SER A 443 -14.83 34.26 -24.88
N ASN A 444 -16.13 34.46 -25.12
CA ASN A 444 -17.01 35.18 -24.20
C ASN A 444 -17.20 34.42 -22.88
N MET A 445 -17.35 33.09 -22.95
CA MET A 445 -17.46 32.26 -21.74
C MET A 445 -16.20 32.31 -20.90
N TYR A 446 -15.03 32.28 -21.54
CA TYR A 446 -13.74 32.42 -20.88
C TYR A 446 -13.59 33.78 -20.19
N ALA A 447 -13.93 34.87 -20.87
CA ALA A 447 -13.90 36.22 -20.29
C ALA A 447 -14.82 36.35 -19.08
N ASN A 448 -16.05 35.81 -19.17
CA ASN A 448 -17.01 35.84 -18.07
C ASN A 448 -16.52 35.05 -16.84
N GLU A 449 -16.02 33.82 -17.04
CA GLU A 449 -15.50 33.02 -15.92
C GLU A 449 -14.23 33.63 -15.30
N LYS A 450 -13.36 34.22 -16.13
CA LYS A 450 -12.18 34.96 -15.65
C LYS A 450 -12.59 36.14 -14.76
N ALA A 451 -13.61 36.91 -15.17
CA ALA A 451 -14.13 38.03 -14.39
C ALA A 451 -14.70 37.57 -13.03
N ASN A 452 -15.48 36.49 -13.01
CA ASN A 452 -16.03 35.92 -11.78
C ASN A 452 -14.93 35.48 -10.80
N LEU A 453 -13.93 34.73 -11.28
CA LEU A 453 -12.82 34.26 -10.43
C LEU A 453 -11.93 35.40 -9.92
N SER A 454 -11.74 36.47 -10.70
CA SER A 454 -10.98 37.64 -10.26
C SER A 454 -11.67 38.44 -9.15
N ALA A 455 -13.00 38.35 -9.04
CA ALA A 455 -13.76 38.97 -7.97
C ALA A 455 -13.68 38.16 -6.66
N ASP A 456 -13.67 36.82 -6.76
CA ASP A 456 -13.66 35.93 -5.61
C ASP A 456 -12.26 35.74 -4.98
N VAL A 457 -11.17 35.86 -5.77
CA VAL A 457 -9.82 35.57 -5.27
C VAL A 457 -8.75 36.50 -5.89
N ASN A 458 -8.05 37.25 -5.03
CA ASN A 458 -6.90 38.11 -5.38
C ASN A 458 -5.65 37.25 -5.71
N VAL A 459 -5.65 36.53 -6.84
CA VAL A 459 -4.54 35.62 -7.17
C VAL A 459 -3.61 36.17 -8.24
N SER A 460 -2.33 36.29 -7.89
CA SER A 460 -1.23 36.78 -8.73
C SER A 460 -1.04 36.02 -10.05
N PHE A 461 -1.44 34.75 -10.14
CA PHE A 461 -1.32 33.95 -11.37
C PHE A 461 -2.35 34.30 -12.45
N LEU A 462 -3.48 34.93 -12.11
CA LEU A 462 -4.52 35.35 -13.06
C LEU A 462 -4.08 36.56 -13.91
N ASN A 463 -3.00 37.24 -13.50
CA ASN A 463 -2.43 38.39 -14.21
C ASN A 463 -1.66 38.03 -15.49
N ARG A 464 -1.66 36.76 -15.91
CA ARG A 464 -0.97 36.30 -17.14
C ARG A 464 -1.89 36.28 -18.36
N LYS A 465 -1.67 37.27 -19.24
CA LYS A 465 -2.13 37.44 -20.64
C LYS A 465 -3.65 37.27 -20.92
N VAL A 466 -4.06 37.92 -22.00
CA VAL A 466 -5.36 38.62 -22.07
C VAL A 466 -6.45 37.84 -22.82
N ASP A 467 -6.13 36.97 -23.79
CA ASP A 467 -7.13 36.18 -24.54
C ASP A 467 -6.61 34.77 -24.89
N MET A 468 -7.52 33.77 -24.86
CA MET A 468 -7.23 32.36 -25.18
C MET A 468 -7.79 32.03 -26.56
N ASN A 469 -6.97 31.44 -27.45
CA ASN A 469 -7.41 31.03 -28.77
C ASN A 469 -8.02 29.62 -28.72
N PHE A 470 -9.32 29.51 -28.99
CA PHE A 470 -10.03 28.24 -28.99
C PHE A 470 -10.13 27.64 -30.39
N THR A 471 -9.74 26.37 -30.51
CA THR A 471 -10.03 25.54 -31.68
C THR A 471 -10.94 24.40 -31.26
N VAL A 472 -12.08 24.26 -31.94
CA VAL A 472 -13.09 23.26 -31.58
C VAL A 472 -13.38 22.33 -32.75
N ASN A 473 -13.25 21.03 -32.50
CA ASN A 473 -13.54 19.99 -33.48
C ASN A 473 -14.68 19.11 -32.99
N GLN A 474 -15.62 18.78 -33.86
CA GLN A 474 -16.68 17.82 -33.58
C GLN A 474 -16.39 16.48 -34.28
N CYS A 475 -16.66 15.37 -33.61
CA CYS A 475 -16.42 14.02 -34.11
C CYS A 475 -17.57 13.07 -33.74
N VAL A 476 -17.79 12.03 -34.54
CA VAL A 476 -18.80 11.01 -34.24
C VAL A 476 -18.24 9.87 -33.39
N ALA A 477 -16.93 9.60 -33.53
CA ALA A 477 -16.26 8.47 -32.92
C ALA A 477 -15.08 8.91 -32.04
N ILE A 478 -14.89 8.22 -30.91
CA ILE A 478 -13.88 8.53 -29.88
C ILE A 478 -12.46 8.36 -30.44
N GLU A 479 -12.23 7.37 -31.31
CA GLU A 479 -10.89 7.11 -31.88
C GLU A 479 -10.42 8.27 -32.76
N ARG A 480 -11.36 9.01 -33.38
CA ARG A 480 -11.03 10.19 -34.19
C ARG A 480 -10.64 11.36 -33.30
N ALA A 481 -11.31 11.52 -32.15
CA ALA A 481 -10.95 12.50 -31.14
C ALA A 481 -9.57 12.21 -30.54
N ASP A 482 -9.29 10.95 -30.18
CA ASP A 482 -7.98 10.52 -29.70
C ASP A 482 -6.88 10.88 -30.71
N ARG A 483 -7.08 10.64 -32.02
CA ARG A 483 -6.09 10.99 -33.06
C ARG A 483 -5.83 12.49 -33.16
N ILE A 484 -6.86 13.33 -33.03
CA ILE A 484 -6.73 14.80 -33.07
C ILE A 484 -5.89 15.27 -31.88
N ILE A 485 -6.23 14.84 -30.68
CA ILE A 485 -5.51 15.21 -29.46
C ILE A 485 -4.07 14.69 -29.49
N GLN A 486 -3.86 13.43 -29.89
CA GLN A 486 -2.51 12.86 -30.05
C GLN A 486 -1.67 13.66 -31.04
N LYS A 487 -2.25 14.12 -32.15
CA LYS A 487 -1.53 14.95 -33.13
C LYS A 487 -1.10 16.28 -32.51
N TYR A 488 -1.97 16.92 -31.75
CA TYR A 488 -1.67 18.20 -31.08
C TYR A 488 -0.58 18.05 -29.99
N ILE A 489 -0.70 17.08 -29.09
CA ILE A 489 0.30 16.87 -28.02
C ILE A 489 1.66 16.48 -28.61
N ARG A 490 1.69 15.73 -29.72
CA ARG A 490 2.94 15.43 -30.44
C ARG A 490 3.59 16.68 -31.04
N SER A 491 2.82 17.65 -31.55
CA SER A 491 3.40 18.89 -32.06
C SER A 491 4.03 19.74 -30.96
N LEU A 492 3.48 19.74 -29.74
CA LEU A 492 4.06 20.47 -28.62
C LEU A 492 5.46 19.98 -28.24
N HIS A 493 5.71 18.67 -28.36
CA HIS A 493 7.00 18.06 -28.02
C HIS A 493 8.16 18.53 -28.93
N GLN A 494 7.86 19.05 -30.13
CA GLN A 494 8.87 19.47 -31.09
C GLN A 494 9.30 20.94 -30.91
N VAL A 495 8.50 21.74 -30.21
CA VAL A 495 8.63 23.20 -30.19
C VAL A 495 9.36 23.71 -28.95
N ASP A 496 9.21 23.07 -27.79
CA ASP A 496 9.69 23.60 -26.52
C ASP A 496 10.71 22.68 -25.81
N SER A 497 11.83 23.27 -25.39
CA SER A 497 12.83 22.62 -24.51
C SER A 497 12.57 22.86 -23.01
N TYR A 498 11.50 23.58 -22.66
CA TYR A 498 11.13 23.91 -21.29
C TYR A 498 10.49 22.71 -20.57
N PRO A 499 10.70 22.56 -19.25
CA PRO A 499 10.13 21.48 -18.48
C PRO A 499 8.61 21.67 -18.43
N THR A 500 7.89 20.67 -18.91
CA THR A 500 6.44 20.72 -19.09
C THR A 500 5.80 19.51 -18.44
N MET A 501 4.74 19.73 -17.66
CA MET A 501 3.91 18.69 -17.06
C MET A 501 2.47 18.80 -17.56
N ILE A 502 1.74 17.69 -17.51
CA ILE A 502 0.32 17.65 -17.87
C ILE A 502 -0.51 17.42 -16.61
N ALA A 503 -1.35 18.38 -16.27
CA ALA A 503 -2.38 18.25 -15.25
C ALA A 503 -3.62 17.58 -15.87
N VAL A 504 -3.95 16.37 -15.41
CA VAL A 504 -4.99 15.50 -15.97
C VAL A 504 -6.20 15.50 -15.05
N GLN A 505 -7.36 15.89 -15.57
CA GLN A 505 -8.65 15.67 -14.93
C GLN A 505 -9.46 14.67 -15.77
N SER A 506 -9.58 13.44 -15.26
CA SER A 506 -10.35 12.36 -15.88
C SER A 506 -10.87 11.43 -14.79
N ARG A 507 -12.01 10.79 -15.03
CA ARG A 507 -12.56 9.73 -14.17
C ARG A 507 -11.81 8.40 -14.36
N GLN A 508 -11.05 8.24 -15.44
CA GLN A 508 -10.29 7.03 -15.70
C GLN A 508 -8.94 7.05 -14.96
N HIS A 509 -8.51 5.90 -14.46
CA HIS A 509 -7.17 5.76 -13.89
C HIS A 509 -6.09 6.07 -14.95
N LEU A 510 -5.01 6.76 -14.55
CA LEU A 510 -3.96 7.24 -15.48
C LEU A 510 -3.37 6.11 -16.34
N SER A 511 -3.23 4.90 -15.80
CA SER A 511 -2.70 3.76 -16.58
C SER A 511 -3.64 3.33 -17.72
N ALA A 512 -4.96 3.43 -17.54
CA ALA A 512 -5.93 3.17 -18.60
C ALA A 512 -5.92 4.28 -19.64
N LEU A 513 -5.81 5.54 -19.19
CA LEU A 513 -5.71 6.70 -20.08
C LEU A 513 -4.46 6.66 -20.95
N VAL A 514 -3.29 6.32 -20.38
CA VAL A 514 -2.03 6.18 -21.13
C VAL A 514 -2.09 5.02 -22.13
N ARG A 515 -2.81 3.93 -21.83
CA ARG A 515 -3.03 2.83 -22.79
C ARG A 515 -3.85 3.29 -24.00
N ARG A 516 -4.86 4.16 -23.80
CA ARG A 516 -5.65 4.74 -24.90
C ARG A 516 -4.90 5.84 -25.65
N LEU A 517 -4.15 6.68 -24.92
CA LEU A 517 -3.39 7.83 -25.42
C LEU A 517 -1.88 7.69 -25.10
N PRO A 518 -1.11 6.90 -25.88
CA PRO A 518 0.31 6.66 -25.60
C PRO A 518 1.20 7.91 -25.62
N VAL A 519 0.74 9.00 -26.25
CA VAL A 519 1.48 10.26 -26.31
C VAL A 519 1.66 10.89 -24.93
N LEU A 520 0.76 10.59 -23.99
CA LEU A 520 0.83 11.09 -22.63
C LEU A 520 2.00 10.51 -21.82
N ASP A 521 2.53 9.33 -22.18
CA ASP A 521 3.74 8.75 -21.56
C ASP A 521 5.03 9.57 -21.87
N GLY A 522 4.93 10.57 -22.76
CA GLY A 522 6.00 11.52 -23.04
C GLY A 522 6.15 12.64 -22.00
N TYR A 523 5.21 12.76 -21.04
CA TYR A 523 5.19 13.84 -20.05
C TYR A 523 4.89 13.30 -18.64
N PRO A 524 5.33 13.98 -17.56
CA PRO A 524 4.83 13.69 -16.22
C PRO A 524 3.36 14.11 -16.09
N LEU A 525 2.52 13.15 -15.72
CA LEU A 525 1.08 13.34 -15.55
C LEU A 525 0.74 13.58 -14.06
N VAL A 526 0.19 14.73 -13.72
CA VAL A 526 -0.32 15.05 -12.38
C VAL A 526 -1.85 14.94 -12.40
N GLN A 527 -2.45 14.05 -11.62
CA GLN A 527 -3.91 13.89 -11.61
C GLN A 527 -4.55 14.93 -10.67
N ILE A 528 -5.55 15.64 -11.18
CA ILE A 528 -6.41 16.50 -10.38
C ILE A 528 -7.61 15.67 -9.94
N HIS A 529 -7.81 15.56 -8.63
CA HIS A 529 -8.80 14.67 -8.02
C HIS A 529 -10.15 15.36 -7.85
N ALA A 530 -10.57 16.14 -8.86
CA ALA A 530 -11.87 16.79 -8.88
C ALA A 530 -12.89 15.89 -9.59
N SER A 531 -13.88 15.39 -8.85
CA SER A 531 -14.94 14.52 -9.37
C SER A 531 -15.99 15.30 -10.16
N GLU A 532 -16.42 14.73 -11.29
CA GLU A 532 -17.53 15.25 -12.10
C GLU A 532 -18.78 14.39 -11.90
N PRO A 533 -19.99 14.98 -11.88
CA PRO A 533 -21.25 14.24 -11.78
C PRO A 533 -21.38 13.20 -12.91
N SER A 534 -21.88 12.00 -12.58
CA SER A 534 -22.02 10.89 -13.55
C SER A 534 -23.04 11.16 -14.66
N GLY A 535 -24.07 11.97 -14.39
CA GLY A 535 -25.12 12.34 -15.33
C GLY A 535 -24.89 13.67 -16.06
N LEU A 536 -23.64 14.09 -16.26
CA LEU A 536 -23.30 15.41 -16.76
C LEU A 536 -23.91 15.71 -18.15
N PHE A 537 -24.03 14.72 -19.02
CA PHE A 537 -24.64 14.90 -20.35
C PHE A 537 -26.17 14.68 -20.37
N ASN A 538 -26.82 14.42 -19.24
CA ASN A 538 -28.27 14.16 -19.20
C ASN A 538 -29.11 15.45 -19.14
N VAL A 539 -28.45 16.59 -18.95
CA VAL A 539 -29.12 17.91 -18.88
C VAL A 539 -29.35 18.46 -20.29
N LEU A 540 -30.46 19.17 -20.49
CA LEU A 540 -30.70 19.94 -21.72
C LEU A 540 -29.63 21.03 -21.87
N ASP A 541 -29.16 21.25 -23.10
CA ASP A 541 -28.03 22.17 -23.39
C ASP A 541 -26.75 21.83 -22.61
N TRP A 542 -26.50 20.52 -22.39
CA TRP A 542 -25.30 20.06 -21.67
C TRP A 542 -24.00 20.59 -22.29
N GLN A 543 -23.94 20.81 -23.61
CA GLN A 543 -22.73 21.34 -24.26
C GLN A 543 -22.27 22.67 -23.65
N ARG A 544 -23.19 23.59 -23.36
CA ARG A 544 -22.86 24.88 -22.75
C ARG A 544 -22.40 24.71 -21.31
N ILE A 545 -23.07 23.85 -20.55
CA ILE A 545 -22.74 23.57 -19.14
C ILE A 545 -21.36 22.94 -19.03
N VAL A 546 -21.08 21.90 -19.84
CA VAL A 546 -19.80 21.18 -19.84
C VAL A 546 -18.65 22.08 -20.26
N LEU A 547 -18.81 22.84 -21.36
CA LEU A 547 -17.76 23.77 -21.81
C LEU A 547 -17.46 24.86 -20.77
N ARG A 548 -18.51 25.37 -20.10
CA ARG A 548 -18.35 26.32 -18.98
C ARG A 548 -17.57 25.68 -17.82
N ARG A 549 -17.92 24.45 -17.44
CA ARG A 549 -17.24 23.70 -16.37
C ARG A 549 -15.78 23.42 -16.72
N ILE A 550 -15.46 23.03 -17.95
CA ILE A 550 -14.07 22.81 -18.39
C ILE A 550 -13.23 24.08 -18.21
N ILE A 551 -13.77 25.23 -18.61
CA ILE A 551 -13.09 26.53 -18.42
C ILE A 551 -12.90 26.83 -16.92
N LYS A 552 -13.93 26.61 -16.10
CA LYS A 552 -13.83 26.77 -14.64
C LYS A 552 -12.75 25.84 -14.04
N HIS A 553 -12.71 24.58 -14.47
CA HIS A 553 -11.71 23.62 -14.04
C HIS A 553 -10.29 23.99 -14.49
N TYR A 554 -10.13 24.57 -15.68
CA TYR A 554 -8.84 25.12 -16.12
C TYR A 554 -8.32 26.20 -15.16
N PHE A 555 -9.18 27.08 -14.65
CA PHE A 555 -8.78 28.07 -13.64
C PHE A 555 -8.53 27.45 -12.26
N ASN A 556 -9.41 26.54 -11.83
CA ASN A 556 -9.27 25.87 -10.54
C ASN A 556 -8.01 24.98 -10.47
N MET A 557 -7.53 24.47 -11.60
CA MET A 557 -6.29 23.69 -11.68
C MET A 557 -5.10 24.42 -11.06
N PHE A 558 -4.98 25.75 -11.21
CA PHE A 558 -3.89 26.51 -10.60
C PHE A 558 -3.97 26.51 -9.06
N LEU A 559 -5.18 26.55 -8.51
CA LEU A 559 -5.41 26.46 -7.06
C LEU A 559 -5.02 25.06 -6.54
N TYR A 560 -5.48 24.00 -7.21
CA TYR A 560 -5.15 22.63 -6.85
C TYR A 560 -3.65 22.35 -6.94
N LEU A 561 -2.97 22.80 -8.00
CA LEU A 561 -1.54 22.61 -8.13
C LEU A 561 -0.75 23.36 -7.07
N ASN A 562 -1.16 24.57 -6.68
CA ASN A 562 -0.50 25.28 -5.58
C ASN A 562 -0.65 24.50 -4.26
N GLN A 563 -1.86 24.02 -3.95
CA GLN A 563 -2.11 23.16 -2.79
C GLN A 563 -1.25 21.88 -2.83
N TYR A 564 -1.17 21.21 -3.98
CA TYR A 564 -0.35 20.00 -4.12
C TYR A 564 1.13 20.29 -3.93
N VAL A 565 1.65 21.44 -4.39
CA VAL A 565 3.04 21.85 -4.14
C VAL A 565 3.28 22.07 -2.65
N GLU A 566 2.36 22.71 -1.93
CA GLU A 566 2.45 22.90 -0.47
C GLU A 566 2.47 21.55 0.26
N VAL A 567 1.56 20.63 -0.09
CA VAL A 567 1.53 19.25 0.43
C VAL A 567 2.82 18.51 0.12
N SER A 568 3.32 18.59 -1.13
CA SER A 568 4.57 17.96 -1.57
C SER A 568 5.79 18.47 -0.82
N ARG A 569 5.82 19.77 -0.48
CA ARG A 569 6.91 20.39 0.27
C ARG A 569 6.94 19.91 1.71
N TYR A 570 5.78 19.81 2.37
CA TYR A 570 5.68 19.35 3.75
C TYR A 570 5.89 17.83 3.89
N LEU A 571 5.20 17.03 3.08
CA LEU A 571 5.29 15.58 3.11
C LEU A 571 6.52 15.03 2.36
N HIS A 572 7.31 15.87 1.69
CA HIS A 572 8.41 15.45 0.82
C HIS A 572 8.00 14.34 -0.18
N VAL A 573 6.89 14.53 -0.89
CA VAL A 573 6.36 13.59 -1.90
C VAL A 573 6.28 14.32 -3.25
N PRO A 574 6.67 13.72 -4.39
CA PRO A 574 6.52 14.33 -5.70
C PRO A 574 5.08 14.75 -6.00
N ILE A 575 4.90 15.87 -6.67
CA ILE A 575 3.57 16.46 -6.97
C ILE A 575 2.67 15.50 -7.75
N GLY A 576 3.23 14.72 -8.67
CA GLY A 576 2.49 13.74 -9.47
C GLY A 576 2.12 12.46 -8.74
N ASN A 577 2.51 12.31 -7.47
CA ASN A 577 2.22 11.17 -6.61
C ASN A 577 1.34 11.52 -5.40
N VAL A 578 0.85 12.76 -5.31
CA VAL A 578 -0.12 13.16 -4.29
C VAL A 578 -1.45 12.43 -4.59
N PRO A 579 -1.97 11.59 -3.65
CA PRO A 579 -3.22 10.87 -3.86
C PRO A 579 -4.43 11.79 -3.71
N GLU A 580 -5.62 11.27 -4.02
CA GLU A 580 -6.89 11.96 -3.81
C GLU A 580 -7.11 12.27 -2.33
N ASP A 581 -6.88 11.28 -1.48
CA ASP A 581 -6.95 11.41 -0.03
C ASP A 581 -5.55 11.52 0.56
N PHE A 582 -5.02 12.75 0.63
CA PHE A 582 -3.73 12.99 1.28
C PHE A 582 -3.84 12.94 2.81
N SER A 583 -5.04 13.02 3.38
CA SER A 583 -5.27 13.00 4.82
C SER A 583 -4.93 11.65 5.45
N THR A 584 -5.08 10.54 4.73
CA THR A 584 -4.65 9.20 5.17
C THR A 584 -3.21 8.90 4.75
N PHE A 585 -2.84 9.29 3.52
CA PHE A 585 -1.51 9.02 2.99
C PHE A 585 -0.38 9.85 3.63
N GLY A 586 -0.67 11.09 4.06
CA GLY A 586 0.29 11.95 4.74
C GLY A 586 0.83 11.35 6.03
N PRO A 587 -0.05 10.96 6.98
CA PRO A 587 0.33 10.19 8.16
C PRO A 587 1.11 8.91 7.84
N ASP A 588 0.70 8.12 6.84
CA ASP A 588 1.43 6.91 6.42
C ASP A 588 2.90 7.21 6.08
N VAL A 589 3.14 8.27 5.29
CA VAL A 589 4.49 8.68 4.88
C VAL A 589 5.32 9.19 6.05
N LEU A 590 4.76 10.08 6.87
CA LEU A 590 5.45 10.66 8.03
C LEU A 590 5.77 9.59 9.07
N PHE A 591 4.79 8.75 9.41
CA PHE A 591 4.95 7.69 10.40
C PHE A 591 5.95 6.63 9.93
N ALA A 592 5.86 6.16 8.68
CA ALA A 592 6.81 5.20 8.13
C ALA A 592 8.25 5.73 8.11
N ARG A 593 8.48 7.01 7.77
CA ARG A 593 9.82 7.62 7.82
C ARG A 593 10.35 7.70 9.24
N ASN A 594 9.53 8.12 10.20
CA ASN A 594 9.92 8.18 11.59
C ASN A 594 10.25 6.79 12.16
N LEU A 595 9.49 5.75 11.78
CA LEU A 595 9.79 4.35 12.13
C LEU A 595 11.13 3.88 11.54
N ILE A 596 11.38 4.16 10.26
CA ILE A 596 12.66 3.81 9.59
C ILE A 596 13.83 4.48 10.32
N ASN A 597 13.71 5.76 10.68
CA ASN A 597 14.72 6.54 11.39
C ASN A 597 15.02 5.97 12.78
N GLN A 598 14.02 5.42 13.47
CA GLN A 598 14.16 4.76 14.76
C GLN A 598 14.58 3.29 14.66
N GLY A 599 14.81 2.76 13.45
CA GLY A 599 15.32 1.39 13.25
C GLY A 599 14.25 0.29 13.17
N TYR A 600 12.97 0.63 13.02
CA TYR A 600 11.89 -0.35 12.86
C TYR A 600 11.84 -0.94 11.45
N VAL A 601 11.33 -2.17 11.38
CA VAL A 601 10.84 -2.82 10.16
C VAL A 601 9.37 -2.43 9.96
N LEU A 602 8.99 -2.11 8.73
CA LEU A 602 7.64 -1.67 8.39
C LEU A 602 6.68 -2.86 8.25
N TRP A 603 5.44 -2.68 8.69
CA TRP A 603 4.33 -3.60 8.46
C TRP A 603 3.39 -3.10 7.33
N ALA A 604 3.89 -2.20 6.48
CA ALA A 604 3.06 -1.52 5.50
C ALA A 604 2.46 -2.50 4.49
N SER A 605 1.13 -2.50 4.34
CA SER A 605 0.42 -3.40 3.44
C SER A 605 -0.69 -2.67 2.68
N PRO A 606 -0.92 -2.97 1.38
CA PRO A 606 -2.10 -2.52 0.66
C PRO A 606 -3.38 -3.29 1.05
N LEU A 607 -3.27 -4.33 1.88
CA LEU A 607 -4.41 -5.11 2.36
C LEU A 607 -4.94 -4.53 3.68
N SER A 608 -6.15 -4.91 4.08
CA SER A 608 -6.76 -4.53 5.37
C SER A 608 -6.07 -5.14 6.61
N ARG A 609 -4.90 -5.76 6.45
CA ARG A 609 -4.15 -6.47 7.49
C ARG A 609 -2.68 -6.04 7.44
N PRO A 610 -2.05 -5.74 8.60
CA PRO A 610 -0.63 -5.43 8.66
C PRO A 610 0.25 -6.63 8.28
N ASP A 611 1.42 -6.37 7.68
CA ASP A 611 2.44 -7.40 7.45
C ASP A 611 3.18 -7.73 8.76
N LEU A 612 2.80 -8.84 9.39
CA LEU A 612 3.37 -9.32 10.66
C LEU A 612 4.25 -10.56 10.47
N GLY A 613 4.84 -10.69 9.28
CA GLY A 613 5.79 -11.76 8.98
C GLY A 613 5.16 -13.11 8.65
N GLY A 614 3.86 -13.16 8.32
CA GLY A 614 3.08 -14.37 8.02
C GLY A 614 2.09 -14.75 9.12
N LYS A 615 2.25 -14.22 10.33
CA LYS A 615 1.35 -14.50 11.47
C LYS A 615 -0.05 -13.93 11.29
N GLU A 616 -0.20 -12.91 10.46
CA GLU A 616 -1.49 -12.34 10.09
C GLU A 616 -2.41 -13.32 9.33
N LEU A 617 -1.83 -14.40 8.79
CA LEU A 617 -2.56 -15.52 8.19
C LEU A 617 -2.89 -16.62 9.20
N ASP A 618 -2.02 -16.81 10.19
CA ASP A 618 -2.15 -17.86 11.21
C ASP A 618 -3.12 -17.49 12.33
N ASP A 619 -3.15 -16.22 12.74
CA ASP A 619 -3.97 -15.75 13.87
C ASP A 619 -4.95 -14.64 13.44
N ALA A 620 -6.18 -15.07 13.15
CA ALA A 620 -7.26 -14.16 12.77
C ALA A 620 -7.68 -13.22 13.93
N ARG A 621 -7.36 -13.54 15.19
CA ARG A 621 -7.68 -12.69 16.36
C ARG A 621 -6.94 -11.36 16.32
N LEU A 622 -5.81 -11.31 15.62
CA LEU A 622 -5.03 -10.08 15.46
C LEU A 622 -5.83 -8.99 14.73
N ASN A 623 -6.83 -9.37 13.94
CA ASN A 623 -7.65 -8.48 13.10
C ASN A 623 -9.12 -8.37 13.55
N ALA A 624 -9.66 -9.34 14.29
CA ALA A 624 -11.07 -9.39 14.64
C ALA A 624 -11.31 -8.92 16.10
N VAL A 625 -12.05 -7.82 16.28
CA VAL A 625 -12.37 -7.25 17.61
C VAL A 625 -13.87 -7.30 17.85
N TRP A 626 -14.33 -8.24 18.68
CA TRP A 626 -15.77 -8.43 18.96
C TRP A 626 -16.46 -7.14 19.44
N SER A 627 -15.85 -6.40 20.37
CA SER A 627 -16.44 -5.20 20.99
C SER A 627 -16.66 -4.00 20.06
N SER A 628 -15.94 -3.95 18.94
CA SER A 628 -16.07 -2.92 17.89
C SER A 628 -17.01 -3.35 16.76
N LEU A 629 -17.34 -4.65 16.71
CA LEU A 629 -18.15 -5.25 15.64
C LEU A 629 -19.57 -5.55 16.10
N CYS A 630 -19.78 -5.79 17.40
CA CYS A 630 -21.08 -6.11 17.95
C CYS A 630 -22.00 -4.88 18.00
N VAL A 631 -23.26 -5.16 17.72
CA VAL A 631 -24.40 -4.30 17.92
C VAL A 631 -24.66 -4.18 19.42
N LYS A 632 -24.66 -2.94 19.93
CA LYS A 632 -24.80 -2.66 21.36
C LYS A 632 -26.24 -2.26 21.68
N LYS A 633 -26.73 -2.67 22.85
CA LYS A 633 -28.03 -2.22 23.39
C LYS A 633 -28.03 -0.73 23.79
N GLN A 634 -26.85 -0.11 23.89
CA GLN A 634 -26.68 1.30 24.22
C GLN A 634 -25.54 1.90 23.38
N PRO A 635 -25.63 3.18 23.01
CA PRO A 635 -24.56 3.87 22.29
C PRO A 635 -23.26 3.84 23.11
N THR A 636 -22.11 3.80 22.43
CA THR A 636 -20.81 3.79 23.08
C THR A 636 -20.60 5.07 23.89
N CYS A 637 -20.67 4.93 25.21
CA CYS A 637 -20.38 5.96 26.18
C CYS A 637 -19.47 5.38 27.26
N VAL A 638 -18.68 6.26 27.87
CA VAL A 638 -17.84 5.91 29.01
C VAL A 638 -18.68 5.94 30.28
N ILE A 639 -19.55 6.94 30.40
CA ILE A 639 -20.47 7.13 31.53
C ILE A 639 -21.84 7.52 30.98
N ASN A 640 -22.87 6.90 31.56
CA ASN A 640 -24.26 7.28 31.35
C ASN A 640 -25.04 7.07 32.65
N GLU A 641 -25.31 8.15 33.37
CA GLU A 641 -26.20 8.17 34.53
C GLU A 641 -27.57 8.69 34.09
N SER A 642 -28.61 7.88 34.23
CA SER A 642 -29.98 8.36 33.98
C SER A 642 -30.42 9.24 35.15
N SER A 643 -30.77 10.49 34.89
CA SER A 643 -31.18 11.44 35.92
C SER A 643 -32.19 12.48 35.44
N PHE A 644 -32.89 13.07 36.39
CA PHE A 644 -33.73 14.26 36.20
C PHE A 644 -33.08 15.43 36.93
N GLU A 645 -32.67 16.46 36.19
CA GLU A 645 -31.98 17.62 36.73
C GLU A 645 -32.84 18.87 36.53
N THR A 646 -33.08 19.60 37.63
CA THR A 646 -33.75 20.91 37.64
C THR A 646 -32.79 22.08 37.59
N ASP A 647 -31.50 21.84 37.83
CA ASP A 647 -30.43 22.82 37.67
C ASP A 647 -29.95 22.84 36.22
N ILE A 648 -29.32 23.95 35.82
CA ILE A 648 -28.89 24.15 34.44
C ILE A 648 -27.81 23.13 34.07
N CYS A 649 -28.07 22.38 33.00
CA CYS A 649 -27.14 21.44 32.40
C CYS A 649 -26.48 22.06 31.17
N VAL A 650 -25.20 21.77 30.97
CA VAL A 650 -24.43 22.21 29.81
C VAL A 650 -24.01 21.00 28.97
N GLU A 651 -24.11 21.16 27.66
CA GLU A 651 -23.55 20.23 26.68
C GLU A 651 -22.22 20.78 26.16
N LEU A 652 -21.15 20.01 26.39
CA LEU A 652 -19.79 20.30 25.99
C LEU A 652 -19.37 19.38 24.84
N GLU A 653 -18.84 19.95 23.76
CA GLU A 653 -18.19 19.24 22.67
C GLU A 653 -16.69 19.08 22.97
N LEU A 654 -16.19 17.86 22.81
CA LEU A 654 -14.78 17.50 23.00
C LEU A 654 -14.12 17.32 21.63
N GLY A 655 -13.05 18.08 21.38
CA GLY A 655 -12.24 18.02 20.17
C GLY A 655 -10.78 17.66 20.46
N ALA A 656 -10.12 17.07 19.47
CA ALA A 656 -8.71 16.63 19.55
C ALA A 656 -8.42 15.64 20.69
N VAL A 657 -9.40 14.78 21.02
CA VAL A 657 -9.31 13.81 22.12
C VAL A 657 -8.24 12.75 21.82
N ASP A 658 -8.21 12.19 20.60
CA ASP A 658 -7.24 11.17 20.21
C ASP A 658 -5.80 11.70 20.26
N VAL A 659 -5.60 12.92 19.76
CA VAL A 659 -4.31 13.61 19.74
C VAL A 659 -3.84 13.85 21.17
N THR A 660 -4.71 14.38 22.04
CA THR A 660 -4.40 14.63 23.45
C THR A 660 -4.06 13.34 24.18
N ALA A 661 -4.84 12.27 23.97
CA ALA A 661 -4.61 10.97 24.60
C ALA A 661 -3.25 10.38 24.23
N ILE A 662 -2.81 10.53 22.96
CA ILE A 662 -1.50 10.03 22.51
C ILE A 662 -0.36 10.93 23.00
N VAL A 663 -0.50 12.25 22.89
CA VAL A 663 0.52 13.23 23.30
C VAL A 663 0.77 13.18 24.81
N GLN A 664 -0.30 13.11 25.61
CA GLN A 664 -0.25 13.09 27.07
C GLN A 664 -0.24 11.67 27.66
N SER A 665 -0.02 10.64 26.84
CA SER A 665 -0.01 9.23 27.25
C SER A 665 0.87 8.91 28.47
N VAL A 666 2.00 9.63 28.66
CA VAL A 666 2.87 9.47 29.85
C VAL A 666 2.24 10.08 31.09
N ASN A 667 1.72 11.31 30.98
CA ASN A 667 1.08 12.00 32.10
C ASN A 667 -0.20 11.28 32.55
N ILE A 668 -0.94 10.66 31.61
CA ILE A 668 -2.09 9.80 31.92
C ILE A 668 -1.63 8.58 32.74
N ALA A 669 -0.53 7.93 32.35
CA ALA A 669 0.00 6.78 33.08
C ALA A 669 0.51 7.16 34.49
N ASP A 670 1.10 8.35 34.64
CA ASP A 670 1.56 8.87 35.92
C ASP A 670 0.38 9.21 36.85
N ALA A 671 -0.69 9.79 36.30
CA ALA A 671 -1.92 10.12 37.05
C ALA A 671 -2.64 8.88 37.60
N GLU A 672 -2.49 7.72 36.96
CA GLU A 672 -3.01 6.44 37.44
C GLU A 672 -2.19 5.81 38.59
N GLY A 673 -1.07 6.43 38.98
CA GLY A 673 -0.16 5.88 40.01
C GLY A 673 0.76 4.77 39.48
N GLY A 674 1.03 4.76 38.18
CA GLY A 674 1.78 3.70 37.46
C GLY A 674 3.29 3.67 37.66
N ALA A 675 3.87 4.48 38.56
CA ALA A 675 5.33 4.55 38.74
C ALA A 675 5.95 3.29 39.38
N ASP A 676 5.20 2.56 40.22
CA ASP A 676 5.67 1.35 40.92
C ASP A 676 4.90 0.06 40.52
N SER A 677 3.89 0.16 39.67
CA SER A 677 3.15 -0.98 39.13
C SER A 677 3.55 -1.24 37.68
N VAL A 678 3.56 -2.51 37.25
CA VAL A 678 3.79 -2.92 35.85
C VAL A 678 2.59 -2.48 35.00
N GLY A 679 2.47 -1.17 34.77
CA GLY A 679 1.39 -0.55 34.04
C GLY A 679 1.56 -0.68 32.53
N PHE A 680 0.44 -0.77 31.83
CA PHE A 680 0.27 -0.91 30.38
C PHE A 680 1.11 0.05 29.50
N LEU A 681 1.54 1.20 30.03
CA LEU A 681 2.25 2.27 29.31
C LEU A 681 3.62 2.60 29.89
N THR A 682 3.86 2.25 31.16
CA THR A 682 5.18 2.34 31.79
C THR A 682 6.00 1.15 31.34
N GLY A 683 6.42 1.21 30.07
CA GLY A 683 7.36 0.27 29.51
C GLY A 683 8.63 0.27 30.35
N ALA A 684 8.76 -0.70 31.25
CA ALA A 684 10.06 -1.20 31.63
C ALA A 684 10.76 -1.50 30.31
N VAL A 685 11.81 -0.73 29.99
CA VAL A 685 12.62 -0.94 28.79
C VAL A 685 12.93 -2.42 28.77
N LEU A 686 12.38 -3.15 27.80
CA LEU A 686 12.66 -4.57 27.67
C LEU A 686 14.18 -4.70 27.63
N SER A 687 14.73 -5.53 28.50
CA SER A 687 16.17 -5.75 28.52
C SER A 687 16.63 -6.15 27.11
N ALA A 688 17.88 -5.81 26.76
CA ALA A 688 18.42 -6.21 25.46
C ALA A 688 18.23 -7.72 25.20
N ASP A 689 18.28 -8.53 26.27
CA ASP A 689 18.04 -9.97 26.25
C ASP A 689 16.58 -10.35 25.91
N ALA A 690 15.58 -9.56 26.32
CA ALA A 690 14.18 -9.79 25.95
C ALA A 690 13.90 -9.40 24.48
N LEU A 691 14.56 -8.37 23.95
CA LEU A 691 14.47 -7.97 22.53
C LEU A 691 15.18 -8.97 21.60
N LEU A 692 16.29 -9.55 22.05
CA LEU A 692 17.03 -10.61 21.36
C LEU A 692 16.41 -12.01 21.53
N GLY A 693 15.25 -12.12 22.19
CA GLY A 693 14.52 -13.38 22.35
C GLY A 693 15.13 -14.36 23.35
N HIS A 694 16.10 -13.94 24.17
CA HIS A 694 16.68 -14.77 25.25
C HIS A 694 15.73 -14.90 26.45
N VAL A 695 14.80 -13.96 26.64
CA VAL A 695 13.79 -13.98 27.70
C VAL A 695 12.40 -13.76 27.11
N ARG A 696 11.39 -14.49 27.61
CA ARG A 696 9.99 -14.28 27.22
C ARG A 696 9.52 -12.92 27.74
N SER A 697 9.15 -12.04 26.82
CA SER A 697 8.67 -10.68 27.12
C SER A 697 7.15 -10.64 27.34
N ILE A 698 6.69 -9.71 28.19
CA ILE A 698 5.27 -9.38 28.38
C ILE A 698 4.59 -9.00 27.04
N ALA A 699 5.34 -8.40 26.11
CA ALA A 699 4.87 -8.06 24.76
C ALA A 699 4.43 -9.26 23.89
N GLN A 700 4.70 -10.51 24.31
CA GLN A 700 4.16 -11.70 23.65
C GLN A 700 2.70 -11.99 24.03
N TYR A 701 2.26 -11.47 25.17
CA TYR A 701 0.95 -11.74 25.77
C TYR A 701 0.06 -10.50 25.82
N ASP A 702 0.66 -9.31 25.95
CA ASP A 702 -0.05 -8.04 25.93
C ASP A 702 0.26 -7.26 24.64
N GLU A 703 -0.81 -6.88 23.94
CA GLU A 703 -0.72 -6.11 22.70
C GLU A 703 -0.33 -4.65 22.98
N GLY A 704 -0.69 -4.10 24.14
CA GLY A 704 -0.29 -2.75 24.55
C GLY A 704 1.21 -2.61 24.67
N ALA A 705 1.82 -3.51 25.45
CA ALA A 705 3.27 -3.63 25.55
C ALA A 705 3.94 -3.84 24.19
N ALA A 706 3.30 -4.58 23.26
CA ALA A 706 3.84 -4.85 21.94
C ALA A 706 3.92 -3.62 21.03
N VAL A 707 2.99 -2.66 21.17
CA VAL A 707 2.93 -1.43 20.34
C VAL A 707 3.42 -0.18 21.06
N ALA A 708 3.87 -0.28 22.32
CA ALA A 708 4.39 0.85 23.10
C ALA A 708 5.52 1.62 22.38
N GLY A 709 6.42 0.91 21.70
CA GLY A 709 7.49 1.51 20.90
C GLY A 709 6.97 2.34 19.71
N PRO A 710 6.20 1.74 18.79
CA PRO A 710 5.48 2.48 17.74
C PRO A 710 4.66 3.67 18.23
N LEU A 711 3.95 3.53 19.35
CA LEU A 711 3.14 4.60 19.93
C LEU A 711 4.01 5.79 20.39
N LYS A 712 5.19 5.52 20.95
CA LYS A 712 6.18 6.57 21.26
C LYS A 712 6.64 7.31 20.00
N VAL A 713 6.85 6.60 18.89
CA VAL A 713 7.21 7.22 17.60
C VAL A 713 6.07 8.07 17.06
N LEU A 714 4.83 7.58 17.17
CA LEU A 714 3.63 8.33 16.78
C LEU A 714 3.48 9.62 17.60
N ARG A 715 3.69 9.54 18.91
CA ARG A 715 3.70 10.71 19.79
C ARG A 715 4.73 11.76 19.38
N LEU A 716 5.96 11.35 19.08
CA LEU A 716 7.02 12.27 18.62
C LEU A 716 6.63 12.96 17.31
N MET A 717 6.06 12.21 16.36
CA MET A 717 5.54 12.77 15.11
C MET A 717 4.47 13.83 15.36
N LEU A 718 3.51 13.56 16.25
CA LEU A 718 2.45 14.52 16.57
C LEU A 718 2.99 15.77 17.26
N HIS A 719 3.97 15.62 18.15
CA HIS A 719 4.64 16.75 18.78
C HIS A 719 5.34 17.65 17.74
N ASP A 720 6.01 17.06 16.74
CA ASP A 720 6.63 17.82 15.64
C ASP A 720 5.57 18.55 14.80
N CYS A 721 4.44 17.91 14.47
CA CYS A 721 3.33 18.57 13.78
C CYS A 721 2.75 19.75 14.59
N ILE A 722 2.51 19.56 15.90
CA ILE A 722 2.01 20.61 16.81
C ILE A 722 2.99 21.78 16.84
N LYS A 723 4.30 21.49 16.93
CA LYS A 723 5.35 22.51 16.90
C LYS A 723 5.35 23.30 15.59
N ASP A 724 5.18 22.64 14.46
CA ASP A 724 5.12 23.30 13.15
C ASP A 724 3.87 24.18 12.98
N ILE A 725 2.75 23.81 13.59
CA ILE A 725 1.54 24.64 13.65
C ILE A 725 1.80 25.92 14.46
N HIS A 726 2.37 25.79 15.65
CA HIS A 726 2.63 26.93 16.54
C HIS A 726 3.70 27.89 15.99
N LEU A 727 4.77 27.36 15.38
CA LEU A 727 5.88 28.17 14.90
C LEU A 727 5.64 28.76 13.50
N TYR A 728 5.03 28.00 12.59
CA TYR A 728 4.93 28.36 11.18
C TYR A 728 3.48 28.53 10.69
N GLY A 729 2.47 28.22 11.50
CA GLY A 729 1.07 28.28 11.08
C GLY A 729 0.76 27.30 9.94
N ASN A 730 1.41 26.14 9.93
CA ASN A 730 1.34 25.22 8.79
C ASN A 730 -0.01 24.50 8.72
N LYS A 731 -0.79 24.81 7.67
CA LYS A 731 -2.12 24.24 7.43
C LYS A 731 -2.10 22.73 7.13
N ILE A 732 -1.03 22.21 6.53
CA ILE A 732 -0.95 20.78 6.19
C ILE A 732 -0.70 19.96 7.45
N ALA A 733 0.11 20.48 8.38
CA ALA A 733 0.33 19.86 9.68
C ALA A 733 -0.99 19.78 10.48
N ASP A 734 -1.78 20.85 10.46
CA ASP A 734 -3.10 20.90 11.09
C ASP A 734 -4.07 19.85 10.49
N GLN A 735 -4.11 19.75 9.15
CA GLN A 735 -4.91 18.72 8.47
C GLN A 735 -4.50 17.30 8.86
N VAL A 736 -3.21 17.01 8.99
CA VAL A 736 -2.69 15.70 9.44
C VAL A 736 -3.15 15.37 10.87
N ILE A 737 -3.22 16.37 11.75
CA ILE A 737 -3.69 16.18 13.14
C ILE A 737 -5.20 15.94 13.17
N ILE A 738 -5.98 16.75 12.45
CA ILE A 738 -7.43 16.61 12.38
C ILE A 738 -7.82 15.25 11.80
N SER A 739 -7.07 14.75 10.82
CA SER A 739 -7.33 13.45 10.19
C SER A 739 -6.71 12.26 10.91
N LEU A 740 -6.15 12.44 12.12
CA LEU A 740 -5.48 11.36 12.84
C LEU A 740 -6.42 10.21 13.18
N ASP A 741 -7.60 10.51 13.73
CA ASP A 741 -8.61 9.51 14.06
C ASP A 741 -9.03 8.72 12.81
N ARG A 742 -9.31 9.44 11.72
CA ARG A 742 -9.58 8.86 10.40
C ARG A 742 -8.48 7.90 9.98
N TRP A 743 -7.22 8.30 10.04
CA TRP A 743 -6.09 7.47 9.62
C TRP A 743 -5.96 6.21 10.49
N LEU A 744 -6.10 6.33 11.82
CA LEU A 744 -6.00 5.20 12.74
C LEU A 744 -7.09 4.15 12.47
N ARG A 745 -8.32 4.57 12.17
CA ARG A 745 -9.47 3.65 11.98
C ARG A 745 -9.64 3.15 10.54
N THR A 746 -8.90 3.71 9.57
CA THR A 746 -8.98 3.30 8.16
C THR A 746 -8.17 2.04 7.91
N GLN A 747 -8.85 0.90 7.67
CA GLN A 747 -8.20 -0.39 7.43
C GLN A 747 -7.35 -0.43 6.15
N HIS A 748 -7.67 0.40 5.16
CA HIS A 748 -6.93 0.47 3.89
C HIS A 748 -5.70 1.41 3.93
N ALA A 749 -5.44 2.07 5.06
CA ALA A 749 -4.22 2.85 5.23
C ALA A 749 -3.01 1.90 5.23
N LEU A 750 -1.90 2.32 4.60
CA LEU A 750 -0.76 1.43 4.42
C LEU A 750 -0.15 1.00 5.76
N MET A 751 -0.12 1.88 6.75
CA MET A 751 0.46 1.64 8.08
C MET A 751 -0.56 1.21 9.13
N TYR A 752 -1.78 0.81 8.73
CA TYR A 752 -2.83 0.38 9.66
C TYR A 752 -2.36 -0.78 10.56
N ASP A 753 -2.52 -0.63 11.88
CA ASP A 753 -2.34 -1.71 12.86
C ASP A 753 -3.50 -1.68 13.87
N PRO A 754 -4.35 -2.73 13.93
CA PRO A 754 -5.47 -2.79 14.85
C PRO A 754 -5.05 -2.79 16.33
N ALA A 755 -3.82 -3.19 16.66
CA ALA A 755 -3.33 -3.12 18.05
C ALA A 755 -3.10 -1.68 18.50
N ILE A 756 -2.64 -0.79 17.61
CA ILE A 756 -2.46 0.64 17.92
C ILE A 756 -3.82 1.27 18.22
N VAL A 757 -4.83 0.99 17.39
CA VAL A 757 -6.21 1.49 17.58
C VAL A 757 -6.75 1.11 18.95
N ARG A 758 -6.59 -0.16 19.37
CA ARG A 758 -7.04 -0.62 20.70
C ARG A 758 -6.38 0.14 21.84
N VAL A 759 -5.06 0.33 21.76
CA VAL A 759 -4.33 1.07 22.80
C VAL A 759 -4.78 2.52 22.87
N VAL A 760 -5.03 3.14 21.71
CA VAL A 760 -5.55 4.50 21.64
C VAL A 760 -6.96 4.60 22.22
N ASP A 761 -7.87 3.66 21.92
CA ASP A 761 -9.22 3.63 22.51
C ASP A 761 -9.20 3.49 24.05
N ILE A 762 -8.27 2.69 24.59
CA ILE A 762 -8.05 2.56 26.04
C ILE A 762 -7.53 3.89 26.60
N LEU A 763 -6.56 4.54 25.94
CA LEU A 763 -6.04 5.84 26.35
C LEU A 763 -7.12 6.94 26.35
N ILE A 764 -7.99 6.95 25.35
CA ILE A 764 -9.12 7.87 25.25
C ILE A 764 -10.09 7.65 26.41
N THR A 765 -10.45 6.39 26.67
CA THR A 765 -11.34 6.04 27.79
C THR A 765 -10.75 6.51 29.12
N LYS A 766 -9.45 6.31 29.33
CA LYS A 766 -8.73 6.77 30.52
C LYS A 766 -8.70 8.29 30.63
N LEU A 767 -8.40 8.99 29.53
CA LEU A 767 -8.40 10.46 29.49
C LEU A 767 -9.78 11.02 29.86
N ILE A 768 -10.86 10.44 29.33
CA ILE A 768 -12.23 10.85 29.63
C ILE A 768 -12.57 10.58 31.09
N LEU A 769 -12.19 9.42 31.65
CA LEU A 769 -12.42 9.13 33.07
C LEU A 769 -11.67 10.11 33.99
N LEU A 770 -10.43 10.48 33.64
CA LEU A 770 -9.67 11.49 34.36
C LEU A 770 -10.33 12.87 34.24
N LEU A 771 -10.80 13.25 33.05
CA LEU A 771 -11.55 14.48 32.83
C LEU A 771 -12.82 14.50 33.67
N VAL A 772 -13.55 13.39 33.73
CA VAL A 772 -14.76 13.26 34.54
C VAL A 772 -14.46 13.47 36.01
N ALA A 773 -13.42 12.81 36.52
CA ALA A 773 -13.00 12.94 37.91
C ALA A 773 -12.64 14.40 38.25
N GLU A 774 -11.96 15.09 37.34
CA GLU A 774 -11.55 16.47 37.52
C GLU A 774 -12.73 17.46 37.46
N LEU A 775 -13.66 17.27 36.52
CA LEU A 775 -14.89 18.06 36.43
C LEU A 775 -15.78 17.89 37.68
N ASN A 776 -15.91 16.66 38.17
CA ASN A 776 -16.58 16.36 39.44
C ASN A 776 -15.88 17.04 40.62
N ARG A 777 -14.53 17.09 40.62
CA ARG A 777 -13.73 17.80 41.65
C ARG A 777 -13.93 19.31 41.62
N LEU A 778 -14.10 19.91 40.45
CA LEU A 778 -14.36 21.34 40.26
C LEU A 778 -15.82 21.73 40.56
N GLY A 779 -16.69 20.76 40.85
CA GLY A 779 -18.06 20.98 41.32
C GLY A 779 -19.14 20.83 40.25
N GLY A 780 -18.82 20.31 39.07
CA GLY A 780 -19.81 19.95 38.06
C GLY A 780 -20.15 18.46 38.12
N ARG A 781 -21.43 18.08 38.12
CA ARG A 781 -21.83 16.66 38.14
C ARG A 781 -22.02 16.15 36.72
N ILE A 782 -21.29 15.12 36.32
CA ILE A 782 -21.40 14.56 34.96
C ILE A 782 -22.53 13.54 34.87
N ILE A 783 -23.36 13.70 33.84
CA ILE A 783 -24.50 12.84 33.54
C ILE A 783 -24.13 11.87 32.40
N TYR A 784 -23.48 12.39 31.37
CA TYR A 784 -23.12 11.63 30.19
C TYR A 784 -21.73 12.01 29.68
N ALA A 785 -20.92 11.02 29.31
CA ALA A 785 -19.63 11.24 28.69
C ALA A 785 -19.37 10.23 27.56
N SER A 786 -19.10 10.74 26.37
CA SER A 786 -18.61 10.00 25.20
C SER A 786 -17.28 10.60 24.70
N ASN A 787 -16.75 10.06 23.60
CA ASN A 787 -15.49 10.53 23.02
C ASN A 787 -15.60 11.96 22.44
N SER A 788 -16.79 12.43 22.09
CA SER A 788 -17.01 13.72 21.44
C SER A 788 -17.98 14.64 22.18
N ARG A 789 -18.81 14.10 23.08
CA ARG A 789 -19.88 14.84 23.76
C ARG A 789 -19.86 14.55 25.26
N LEU A 790 -20.00 15.60 26.06
CA LEU A 790 -20.11 15.51 27.50
C LEU A 790 -21.27 16.37 27.99
N ILE A 791 -22.09 15.84 28.90
CA ILE A 791 -23.22 16.56 29.52
C ILE A 791 -22.98 16.62 31.01
N MET A 792 -23.06 17.83 31.55
CA MET A 792 -22.76 18.12 32.95
C MET A 792 -23.82 19.04 33.55
N CYS A 793 -24.27 18.70 34.76
CA CYS A 793 -25.07 19.58 35.61
C CYS A 793 -24.15 20.58 36.31
N THR A 794 -24.42 21.87 36.14
CA THR A 794 -23.61 22.96 36.72
C THR A 794 -23.92 23.22 38.20
N GLN A 795 -25.01 22.64 38.73
CA GLN A 795 -25.55 22.93 40.07
C GLN A 795 -25.86 24.42 40.30
N ARG A 796 -26.14 25.14 39.20
CA ARG A 796 -26.52 26.56 39.21
C ARG A 796 -27.93 26.71 38.62
N SER A 797 -28.69 27.63 39.20
CA SER A 797 -30.09 27.89 38.83
C SER A 797 -30.29 29.03 37.83
N THR A 798 -29.23 29.77 37.46
CA THR A 798 -29.31 30.90 36.52
C THR A 798 -28.28 30.79 35.42
N LEU A 799 -28.67 31.17 34.20
CA LEU A 799 -27.86 31.00 32.99
C LEU A 799 -26.53 31.76 33.08
N GLU A 800 -26.55 33.01 33.56
CA GLU A 800 -25.34 33.82 33.73
C GLU A 800 -24.31 33.16 34.65
N HIS A 801 -24.78 32.55 35.75
CA HIS A 801 -23.90 31.88 36.71
C HIS A 801 -23.36 30.56 36.13
N ALA A 802 -24.18 29.84 35.37
CA ALA A 802 -23.77 28.62 34.67
C ALA A 802 -22.70 28.95 33.60
N GLN A 803 -22.89 29.98 32.79
CA GLN A 803 -21.92 30.42 31.79
C GLN A 803 -20.61 30.89 32.42
N SER A 804 -20.67 31.70 33.48
CA SER A 804 -19.46 32.14 34.20
C SER A 804 -18.71 30.95 34.83
N PHE A 805 -19.43 29.96 35.36
CA PHE A 805 -18.84 28.74 35.90
C PHE A 805 -18.14 27.92 34.81
N VAL A 806 -18.81 27.69 33.67
CA VAL A 806 -18.24 26.93 32.55
C VAL A 806 -17.00 27.61 31.98
N ASN A 807 -17.01 28.94 31.81
CA ASN A 807 -15.84 29.68 31.31
C ASN A 807 -14.63 29.58 32.26
N THR A 808 -14.89 29.65 33.57
CA THR A 808 -13.84 29.49 34.60
C THR A 808 -13.30 28.07 34.61
N LEU A 809 -14.19 27.09 34.45
CA LEU A 809 -13.85 25.67 34.40
C LEU A 809 -12.99 25.34 33.16
N CYS A 810 -13.36 25.84 31.98
CA CYS A 810 -12.57 25.67 30.76
C CYS A 810 -11.18 26.29 30.93
N SER A 811 -11.08 27.50 31.49
CA SER A 811 -9.79 28.16 31.76
C SER A 811 -8.92 27.33 32.71
N SER A 812 -9.51 26.73 33.75
CA SER A 812 -8.79 25.87 34.69
C SER A 812 -8.30 24.56 34.05
N LEU A 813 -9.03 24.03 33.07
CA LEU A 813 -8.61 22.83 32.33
C LEU A 813 -7.48 23.12 31.34
N GLU A 814 -7.45 24.30 30.73
CA GLU A 814 -6.34 24.74 29.87
C GLU A 814 -5.02 24.87 30.64
N GLU A 815 -5.07 25.30 31.90
CA GLU A 815 -3.89 25.35 32.78
C GLU A 815 -3.40 23.97 33.22
N HIS A 816 -4.27 22.94 33.19
CA HIS A 816 -3.93 21.60 33.63
C HIS A 816 -3.11 20.84 32.58
N ALA A 817 -1.93 20.34 32.96
CA ALA A 817 -0.97 19.75 32.02
C ALA A 817 -1.51 18.57 31.17
N ILE A 818 -2.46 17.78 31.70
CA ILE A 818 -3.07 16.65 30.99
C ILE A 818 -4.10 17.12 29.95
N PHE A 819 -4.82 18.21 30.22
CA PHE A 819 -5.96 18.65 29.42
C PHE A 819 -5.64 19.85 28.53
N ALA A 820 -4.44 20.43 28.63
CA ALA A 820 -4.01 21.61 27.87
C ALA A 820 -4.15 21.52 26.33
N SER A 821 -4.16 20.30 25.77
CA SER A 821 -4.32 20.08 24.32
C SER A 821 -5.76 19.71 23.91
N LEU A 822 -6.66 19.54 24.89
CA LEU A 822 -8.05 19.16 24.67
C LEU A 822 -8.86 20.42 24.34
N ASN A 823 -9.60 20.39 23.25
CA ASN A 823 -10.49 21.49 22.87
C ASN A 823 -11.89 21.23 23.45
N ILE A 824 -12.37 22.10 24.34
CA ILE A 824 -13.68 21.96 24.98
C ILE A 824 -14.52 23.19 24.62
N LYS A 825 -15.70 22.97 24.04
CA LYS A 825 -16.63 24.04 23.67
C LYS A 825 -18.02 23.79 24.22
N ALA A 826 -18.65 24.81 24.81
CA ALA A 826 -20.05 24.74 25.19
C ALA A 826 -20.94 24.95 23.96
N VAL A 827 -21.85 24.02 23.71
CA VAL A 827 -22.75 24.02 22.54
C VAL A 827 -24.17 24.40 22.94
N LYS A 828 -24.70 23.81 24.02
CA LYS A 828 -26.09 24.00 24.46
C LYS A 828 -26.19 24.14 25.97
N PHE A 829 -27.12 24.97 26.41
CA PHE A 829 -27.56 25.07 27.80
C PHE A 829 -29.01 24.59 27.92
N TRP A 830 -29.25 23.72 28.89
CA TRP A 830 -30.53 23.11 29.18
C TRP A 830 -31.04 23.65 30.51
N ASP A 831 -32.27 24.16 30.55
CA ASP A 831 -32.92 24.64 31.79
C ASP A 831 -33.25 23.47 32.70
N ILE A 832 -34.07 22.54 32.18
CA ILE A 832 -34.40 21.27 32.81
C ILE A 832 -34.07 20.16 31.82
N LEU A 833 -33.42 19.12 32.32
CA LEU A 833 -33.02 17.97 31.52
C LEU A 833 -33.51 16.67 32.18
N LEU A 834 -34.27 15.91 31.40
CA LEU A 834 -34.62 14.52 31.70
C LEU A 834 -33.80 13.62 30.79
N TRP A 835 -32.81 12.94 31.35
CA TRP A 835 -31.81 12.17 30.60
C TRP A 835 -31.87 10.69 30.97
N ILE A 836 -31.94 9.82 29.95
CA ILE A 836 -31.74 8.37 30.12
C ILE A 836 -30.52 7.92 29.35
N ASP A 837 -30.47 8.22 28.06
CA ASP A 837 -29.33 7.93 27.19
C ASP A 837 -29.31 8.91 25.99
N ALA A 838 -28.37 8.72 25.07
CA ALA A 838 -28.23 9.60 23.90
C ALA A 838 -29.40 9.54 22.89
N ASN A 839 -30.30 8.57 23.03
CA ASN A 839 -31.45 8.34 22.16
C ASN A 839 -32.78 8.74 22.80
N ASP A 840 -32.82 8.72 24.13
CA ASP A 840 -33.99 9.00 24.96
C ASP A 840 -33.66 10.11 25.97
N TYR A 841 -33.97 11.36 25.59
CA TYR A 841 -33.90 12.52 26.47
C TYR A 841 -34.92 13.61 26.08
N ILE A 842 -35.33 14.40 27.08
CA ILE A 842 -36.19 15.57 26.91
C ILE A 842 -35.54 16.73 27.64
N GLY A 843 -35.37 17.87 26.96
CA GLY A 843 -34.78 19.05 27.56
C GLY A 843 -35.41 20.33 27.04
N ILE A 844 -35.45 21.36 27.90
CA ILE A 844 -35.81 22.73 27.50
C ILE A 844 -34.51 23.45 27.17
N LEU A 845 -34.36 23.88 25.91
CA LEU A 845 -33.20 24.64 25.46
C LEU A 845 -33.33 26.09 25.92
N LEU A 846 -32.23 26.65 26.42
CA LEU A 846 -32.08 28.08 26.70
C LEU A 846 -31.35 28.75 25.53
N ASP A 847 -32.05 29.65 24.82
CA ASP A 847 -31.45 30.54 23.82
C ASP A 847 -31.06 31.88 24.45
N GLU A 848 -30.11 32.59 23.80
CA GLU A 848 -29.65 33.92 24.23
C GLU A 848 -30.77 34.98 24.17
N GLU A 849 -31.76 34.77 23.30
CA GLU A 849 -33.00 35.55 23.24
C GLU A 849 -34.07 34.81 24.06
N GLU A 850 -34.33 35.24 25.30
CA GLU A 850 -35.20 34.58 26.30
C GLU A 850 -36.66 34.29 25.83
N GLU A 851 -37.05 34.71 24.62
CA GLU A 851 -38.41 34.72 24.11
C GLU A 851 -38.88 33.38 23.47
N SER A 852 -37.98 32.43 23.17
CA SER A 852 -38.38 31.12 22.62
C SER A 852 -37.63 29.94 23.24
N ASN A 853 -38.05 29.50 24.44
CA ASN A 853 -37.58 28.24 25.00
C ASN A 853 -38.18 27.06 24.21
N GLU A 854 -37.40 26.47 23.29
CA GLU A 854 -37.83 25.30 22.52
C GLU A 854 -37.65 24.02 23.33
N VAL A 855 -38.70 23.17 23.36
CA VAL A 855 -38.62 21.84 24.00
C VAL A 855 -38.05 20.85 22.98
N THR A 856 -36.83 20.38 23.23
CA THR A 856 -36.23 19.30 22.43
C THR A 856 -36.67 17.95 22.97
N VAL A 857 -37.30 17.14 22.11
CA VAL A 857 -37.80 15.81 22.47
C VAL A 857 -37.12 14.78 21.56
N LYS A 858 -36.25 13.94 22.11
CA LYS A 858 -35.68 12.79 21.42
C LYS A 858 -36.05 11.53 22.19
N LEU A 859 -36.98 10.75 21.65
CA LEU A 859 -37.49 9.52 22.29
C LEU A 859 -37.50 8.37 21.28
N GLY A 860 -36.39 7.65 21.17
CA GLY A 860 -36.29 6.45 20.35
C GLY A 860 -37.30 5.37 20.74
N ILE A 861 -37.67 5.27 22.02
CA ILE A 861 -38.71 4.34 22.51
C ILE A 861 -40.07 4.57 21.82
N SER A 862 -40.36 5.80 21.38
CA SER A 862 -41.62 6.11 20.71
C SER A 862 -41.80 5.33 19.40
N ASN A 863 -40.71 4.88 18.76
CA ASN A 863 -40.76 4.06 17.55
C ASN A 863 -41.29 2.64 17.79
N PHE A 864 -41.20 2.13 19.02
CA PHE A 864 -41.68 0.80 19.41
C PHE A 864 -43.13 0.79 19.87
N ILE A 865 -43.74 1.98 20.02
CA ILE A 865 -45.16 2.11 20.35
C ILE A 865 -45.94 2.07 19.04
N GLU A 866 -46.92 1.18 18.92
CA GLU A 866 -47.81 1.15 17.75
C GLU A 866 -48.95 2.17 17.89
N GLY A 867 -49.25 2.90 16.81
CA GLY A 867 -50.31 3.91 16.73
C GLY A 867 -49.86 5.35 17.04
N GLU A 868 -50.12 6.26 16.11
CA GLU A 868 -49.70 7.67 16.17
C GLU A 868 -50.27 8.40 17.39
N ASN A 869 -51.57 8.20 17.66
CA ASN A 869 -52.24 8.79 18.83
C ASN A 869 -51.58 8.40 20.17
N TYR A 870 -51.09 7.16 20.29
CA TYR A 870 -50.45 6.68 21.53
C TYR A 870 -49.02 7.21 21.68
N ARG A 871 -48.30 7.40 20.57
CA ARG A 871 -46.98 8.04 20.55
C ARG A 871 -47.08 9.51 20.98
N ASP A 872 -48.08 10.21 20.46
CA ASP A 872 -48.31 11.62 20.78
C ASP A 872 -48.73 11.80 22.22
N LEU A 873 -49.60 10.93 22.74
CA LEU A 873 -49.95 10.95 24.16
C LEU A 873 -48.73 10.72 25.05
N PHE A 874 -47.92 9.69 24.75
CA PHE A 874 -46.68 9.41 25.49
C PHE A 874 -45.74 10.63 25.53
N LYS A 875 -45.53 11.28 24.37
CA LYS A 875 -44.73 12.51 24.27
C LYS A 875 -45.37 13.66 25.07
N GLN A 876 -46.66 13.90 24.89
CA GLN A 876 -47.39 15.00 25.54
C GLN A 876 -47.41 14.88 27.06
N THR A 877 -47.55 13.67 27.63
CA THR A 877 -47.52 13.47 29.08
C THR A 877 -46.15 13.84 29.66
N LEU A 878 -45.06 13.40 29.03
CA LEU A 878 -43.71 13.72 29.49
C LEU A 878 -43.36 15.21 29.31
N ILE A 879 -43.71 15.79 28.16
CA ILE A 879 -43.53 17.23 27.89
C ILE A 879 -44.34 18.06 28.87
N GLY A 880 -45.61 17.70 29.09
CA GLY A 880 -46.51 18.39 30.01
C GLY A 880 -45.96 18.42 31.43
N TYR A 881 -45.49 17.26 31.93
CA TYR A 881 -44.81 17.18 33.21
C TYR A 881 -43.59 18.12 33.27
N LEU A 882 -42.69 18.05 32.29
CA LEU A 882 -41.44 18.81 32.29
C LEU A 882 -41.68 20.33 32.20
N VAL A 883 -42.64 20.78 31.38
CA VAL A 883 -43.02 22.20 31.25
C VAL A 883 -43.66 22.74 32.53
N LEU A 884 -44.53 21.96 33.19
CA LEU A 884 -45.15 22.36 34.45
C LEU A 884 -44.13 22.46 35.58
N VAL A 885 -43.16 21.54 35.63
CA VAL A 885 -42.04 21.63 36.57
C VAL A 885 -41.17 22.85 36.27
N ALA A 886 -40.81 23.11 35.02
CA ALA A 886 -40.02 24.28 34.62
C ALA A 886 -40.71 25.59 35.02
N ARG A 887 -42.02 25.70 34.78
CA ARG A 887 -42.80 26.86 35.18
C ARG A 887 -42.77 27.09 36.70
N ASN A 888 -42.84 26.02 37.50
CA ASN A 888 -42.76 26.12 38.95
C ASN A 888 -41.36 26.53 39.41
N VAL A 889 -40.31 25.92 38.87
CA VAL A 889 -38.92 26.24 39.22
C VAL A 889 -38.60 27.71 38.94
N ARG A 890 -39.16 28.27 37.85
CA ARG A 890 -39.03 29.71 37.52
C ARG A 890 -39.82 30.62 38.46
N SER A 891 -41.00 30.20 38.94
CA SER A 891 -41.84 31.01 39.82
C SER A 891 -41.43 30.97 41.29
N THR A 892 -40.91 29.83 41.75
CA THR A 892 -40.73 29.51 43.17
C THR A 892 -39.28 29.18 43.44
N LYS A 893 -38.60 29.95 44.30
CA LYS A 893 -37.17 29.74 44.61
C LYS A 893 -36.91 28.74 45.75
N ASN A 894 -37.95 28.32 46.49
CA ASN A 894 -37.81 27.43 47.64
C ASN A 894 -37.84 25.95 47.22
N VAL A 895 -36.79 25.19 47.57
CA VAL A 895 -36.59 23.79 47.14
C VAL A 895 -37.67 22.85 47.70
N GLU A 896 -38.10 23.05 48.95
CA GLU A 896 -39.11 22.21 49.60
C GLU A 896 -40.49 22.39 48.94
N GLU A 897 -40.85 23.62 48.58
CA GLU A 897 -42.11 23.91 47.87
C GLU A 897 -42.11 23.35 46.45
N GLN A 898 -40.97 23.41 45.75
CA GLN A 898 -40.80 22.77 44.45
C GLN A 898 -41.00 21.25 44.54
N GLN A 899 -40.38 20.58 45.52
CA GLN A 899 -40.55 19.14 45.72
C GLN A 899 -42.01 18.76 46.02
N GLN A 900 -42.67 19.53 46.89
CA GLN A 900 -44.08 19.29 47.23
C GLN A 900 -45.01 19.51 46.03
N TYR A 901 -44.72 20.51 45.18
CA TYR A 901 -45.46 20.71 43.95
C TYR A 901 -45.33 19.53 42.99
N ARG A 902 -44.11 19.00 42.79
CA ARG A 902 -43.89 17.84 41.93
C ARG A 902 -44.62 16.59 42.44
N LEU A 903 -44.63 16.38 43.76
CA LEU A 903 -45.42 15.32 44.38
C LEU A 903 -46.92 15.45 44.12
N ASN A 904 -47.46 16.67 44.24
CA ASN A 904 -48.88 16.93 43.95
C ASN A 904 -49.21 16.77 42.46
N LEU A 905 -48.29 17.20 41.59
CA LEU A 905 -48.42 17.07 40.14
C LEU A 905 -48.53 15.59 39.72
N VAL A 906 -47.67 14.73 40.27
CA VAL A 906 -47.74 13.28 40.00
C VAL A 906 -49.01 12.66 40.57
N ARG A 907 -49.37 12.98 41.82
CA ARG A 907 -50.53 12.37 42.52
C ARG A 907 -51.87 12.76 41.92
N ASN A 908 -52.00 13.97 41.39
CA ASN A 908 -53.26 14.47 40.86
C ASN A 908 -53.26 14.35 39.33
N GLU A 909 -52.48 15.17 38.63
CA GLU A 909 -52.58 15.31 37.18
C GLU A 909 -52.06 14.08 36.42
N VAL A 910 -50.83 13.63 36.70
CA VAL A 910 -50.24 12.47 35.98
C VAL A 910 -51.04 11.20 36.28
N THR A 911 -51.42 11.00 37.54
CA THR A 911 -52.21 9.85 37.96
C THR A 911 -53.58 9.82 37.28
N GLU A 912 -54.33 10.94 37.29
CA GLU A 912 -55.63 11.06 36.61
C GLU A 912 -55.50 10.84 35.11
N GLN A 913 -54.53 11.49 34.44
CA GLN A 913 -54.27 11.30 33.01
C GLN A 913 -53.99 9.83 32.66
N MET A 914 -53.18 9.12 33.45
CA MET A 914 -52.87 7.71 33.19
C MET A 914 -54.06 6.77 33.47
N PHE A 915 -54.86 7.04 34.50
CA PHE A 915 -56.07 6.26 34.77
C PHE A 915 -57.15 6.49 33.71
N ASP A 916 -57.40 7.74 33.31
CA ASP A 916 -58.34 8.09 32.24
C ASP A 916 -57.92 7.47 30.91
N PHE A 917 -56.63 7.52 30.59
CA PHE A 917 -56.08 6.84 29.43
C PHE A 917 -56.40 5.35 29.42
N LEU A 918 -56.15 4.63 30.52
CA LEU A 918 -56.44 3.19 30.60
C LEU A 918 -57.94 2.89 30.64
N ASN A 919 -58.75 3.73 31.28
CA ASN A 919 -60.20 3.53 31.39
C ASN A 919 -60.92 3.73 30.04
N ASN A 920 -60.58 4.80 29.31
CA ASN A 920 -61.09 5.06 27.95
C ASN A 920 -60.75 3.89 27.00
N MET A 921 -59.65 3.19 27.26
CA MET A 921 -59.17 2.06 26.47
C MET A 921 -59.79 0.72 26.89
N SER A 922 -60.03 0.49 28.19
CA SER A 922 -60.64 -0.74 28.71
C SER A 922 -62.06 -1.02 28.20
N SER A 923 -62.70 -0.01 27.61
CA SER A 923 -64.02 -0.09 26.96
C SER A 923 -63.98 -0.64 25.53
N SER A 924 -62.80 -0.73 24.90
CA SER A 924 -62.59 -1.30 23.57
C SER A 924 -62.38 -2.81 23.63
N ALA A 925 -63.23 -3.58 22.95
CA ALA A 925 -63.15 -5.04 22.88
C ALA A 925 -61.88 -5.55 22.16
N ASP A 926 -61.19 -4.70 21.39
CA ASP A 926 -60.09 -5.07 20.48
C ASP A 926 -58.74 -5.38 21.19
N ILE A 927 -58.57 -4.98 22.46
CA ILE A 927 -57.28 -5.08 23.18
C ILE A 927 -56.96 -6.50 23.67
N ARG A 928 -57.98 -7.36 23.83
CA ARG A 928 -57.75 -8.76 24.21
C ARG A 928 -57.25 -9.62 23.05
N GLU A 929 -57.52 -9.20 21.81
CA GLU A 929 -57.15 -9.94 20.60
C GLU A 929 -55.84 -9.44 19.98
N ASN A 930 -55.51 -8.14 20.11
CA ASN A 930 -54.27 -7.57 19.58
C ASN A 930 -53.13 -7.55 20.62
N THR A 931 -52.21 -8.50 20.49
CA THR A 931 -51.08 -8.69 21.43
C THR A 931 -50.06 -7.55 21.35
N ASP A 932 -49.87 -6.96 20.17
CA ASP A 932 -48.87 -5.91 19.92
C ASP A 932 -49.30 -4.56 20.50
N LEU A 933 -50.59 -4.24 20.43
CA LEU A 933 -51.16 -3.05 21.07
C LEU A 933 -51.10 -3.16 22.59
N ARG A 934 -51.39 -4.34 23.17
CA ARG A 934 -51.27 -4.58 24.61
C ARG A 934 -49.82 -4.39 25.07
N ASN A 935 -48.85 -4.90 24.31
CA ASN A 935 -47.43 -4.71 24.61
C ASN A 935 -47.01 -3.23 24.51
N SER A 936 -47.53 -2.49 23.53
CA SER A 936 -47.29 -1.04 23.39
C SER A 936 -47.81 -0.24 24.58
N ILE A 937 -49.00 -0.58 25.10
CA ILE A 937 -49.59 0.09 26.28
C ILE A 937 -48.78 -0.23 27.54
N VAL A 938 -48.39 -1.49 27.74
CA VAL A 938 -47.51 -1.89 28.85
C VAL A 938 -46.18 -1.15 28.77
N LEU A 939 -45.64 -0.98 27.56
CA LEU A 939 -44.42 -0.21 27.33
C LEU A 939 -44.60 1.26 27.69
N ILE A 940 -45.70 1.91 27.31
CA ILE A 940 -46.01 3.30 27.69
C ILE A 940 -46.05 3.45 29.21
N VAL A 941 -46.77 2.56 29.91
CA VAL A 941 -46.89 2.60 31.37
C VAL A 941 -45.53 2.42 32.04
N LYS A 942 -44.75 1.42 31.61
CA LYS A 942 -43.38 1.20 32.11
C LYS A 942 -42.48 2.40 31.82
N SER A 943 -42.58 2.99 30.63
CA SER A 943 -41.75 4.13 30.18
C SER A 943 -42.05 5.39 30.96
N ILE A 944 -43.31 5.84 31.00
CA ILE A 944 -43.69 7.05 31.74
C ILE A 944 -43.32 6.92 33.22
N SER A 945 -43.58 5.74 33.81
CA SER A 945 -43.22 5.46 35.20
C SER A 945 -41.71 5.49 35.43
N HIS A 946 -40.91 4.99 34.50
CA HIS A 946 -39.46 5.03 34.62
C HIS A 946 -38.92 6.46 34.47
N PHE A 947 -39.33 7.17 33.43
CA PHE A 947 -38.88 8.54 33.12
C PHE A 947 -39.20 9.51 34.27
N ILE A 948 -40.47 9.56 34.71
CA ILE A 948 -40.86 10.43 35.83
C ILE A 948 -40.26 9.93 37.15
N GLY A 949 -40.04 8.61 37.28
CA GLY A 949 -39.38 8.00 38.43
C GLY A 949 -37.91 8.40 38.59
N LEU A 950 -37.26 9.00 37.57
CA LEU A 950 -35.89 9.53 37.71
C LEU A 950 -35.82 10.74 38.65
N ASP A 951 -36.94 11.44 38.88
CA ASP A 951 -37.03 12.44 39.94
C ASP A 951 -37.16 11.75 41.30
N CYS A 952 -36.08 11.79 42.08
CA CYS A 952 -36.00 11.20 43.41
C CYS A 952 -37.12 11.69 44.35
N ALA A 953 -37.66 12.90 44.15
CA ALA A 953 -38.73 13.44 44.98
C ALA A 953 -40.06 12.68 44.81
N VAL A 954 -40.32 12.11 43.63
CA VAL A 954 -41.60 11.47 43.29
C VAL A 954 -41.52 9.97 43.10
N TYR A 955 -40.31 9.38 43.11
CA TYR A 955 -40.04 7.96 42.88
C TYR A 955 -41.03 7.02 43.58
N GLU A 956 -41.23 7.13 44.90
CA GLU A 956 -42.14 6.26 45.64
C GLU A 956 -43.60 6.36 45.17
N SER A 957 -44.05 7.57 44.82
CA SER A 957 -45.42 7.80 44.34
C SER A 957 -45.60 7.19 42.94
N VAL A 958 -44.59 7.30 42.08
CA VAL A 958 -44.59 6.75 40.72
C VAL A 958 -44.52 5.21 40.74
N VAL A 959 -43.73 4.61 41.63
CA VAL A 959 -43.68 3.14 41.80
C VAL A 959 -45.04 2.59 42.22
N LYS A 960 -45.73 3.27 43.15
CA LYS A 960 -47.10 2.89 43.56
C LYS A 960 -48.08 2.99 42.38
N LEU A 961 -47.99 4.07 41.60
CA LEU A 961 -48.80 4.27 40.40
C LEU A 961 -48.54 3.17 39.37
N ARG A 962 -47.27 2.88 39.05
CA ARG A 962 -46.86 1.79 38.15
C ARG A 962 -47.50 0.46 38.55
N TYR A 963 -47.39 0.08 39.82
CA TYR A 963 -47.96 -1.17 40.32
C TYR A 963 -49.49 -1.23 40.13
N GLN A 964 -50.19 -0.13 40.43
CA GLN A 964 -51.64 -0.04 40.22
C GLN A 964 -52.02 -0.16 38.74
N LEU A 965 -51.33 0.55 37.85
CA LEU A 965 -51.59 0.53 36.41
C LEU A 965 -51.28 -0.83 35.77
N LEU A 966 -50.15 -1.46 36.11
CA LEU A 966 -49.80 -2.81 35.60
C LEU A 966 -50.77 -3.89 36.08
N ARG A 967 -51.27 -3.77 37.32
CA ARG A 967 -52.31 -4.66 37.84
C ARG A 967 -53.61 -4.55 37.04
N MET A 968 -53.99 -3.35 36.60
CA MET A 968 -55.16 -3.18 35.72
C MET A 968 -54.97 -3.84 34.34
N LEU A 969 -53.72 -3.95 33.87
CA LEU A 969 -53.36 -4.60 32.60
C LEU A 969 -53.17 -6.13 32.71
N ASN A 970 -53.38 -6.72 33.90
CA ASN A 970 -53.11 -8.13 34.21
C ASN A 970 -51.66 -8.53 33.88
N VAL A 971 -50.69 -7.69 34.25
CA VAL A 971 -49.25 -7.97 34.14
C VAL A 971 -48.66 -8.00 35.55
N ASP A 972 -48.01 -9.10 35.92
CA ASP A 972 -47.31 -9.22 37.20
C ASP A 972 -45.96 -8.48 37.13
N ASP A 973 -45.72 -7.52 38.03
CA ASP A 973 -44.48 -6.71 38.10
C ASP A 973 -43.27 -7.52 38.66
N VAL A 974 -43.46 -8.80 39.01
CA VAL A 974 -42.52 -9.62 39.79
C VAL A 974 -41.51 -10.38 38.93
N SER A 975 -41.64 -10.38 37.60
CA SER A 975 -40.71 -11.07 36.70
C SER A 975 -39.42 -10.27 36.51
N ASN A 976 -38.47 -10.34 37.46
CA ASN A 976 -37.03 -9.98 37.35
C ASN A 976 -36.62 -8.94 36.27
N GLU A 977 -37.31 -7.79 36.20
CA GLU A 977 -36.98 -6.63 35.36
C GLU A 977 -36.77 -5.38 36.23
N ASP A 978 -36.07 -5.51 37.37
CA ASP A 978 -35.77 -4.37 38.26
C ASP A 978 -34.81 -3.35 37.62
N THR A 979 -34.20 -3.68 36.48
CA THR A 979 -33.33 -2.77 35.71
C THR A 979 -33.99 -2.41 34.39
N TRP A 980 -34.20 -1.11 34.18
CA TRP A 980 -34.67 -0.57 32.91
C TRP A 980 -33.75 -1.02 31.76
N GLN A 981 -34.30 -1.74 30.78
CA GLN A 981 -33.57 -2.15 29.59
C GLN A 981 -33.95 -1.26 28.42
N THR A 982 -32.95 -0.65 27.80
CA THR A 982 -33.13 0.11 26.56
C THR A 982 -33.55 -0.85 25.44
N LEU A 983 -34.65 -0.50 24.76
CA LEU A 983 -35.14 -1.24 23.58
C LEU A 983 -34.43 -0.83 22.29
N ASN A 984 -33.78 0.32 22.33
CA ASN A 984 -32.98 0.82 21.22
C ASN A 984 -31.75 -0.06 21.02
N VAL A 985 -31.44 -0.30 19.76
CA VAL A 985 -30.26 -1.04 19.34
C VAL A 985 -29.39 -0.05 18.58
N SER A 986 -28.08 -0.07 18.84
CA SER A 986 -27.12 0.81 18.19
C SER A 986 -26.09 0.00 17.42
N CYS A 987 -25.92 0.35 16.15
CA CYS A 987 -24.92 -0.23 15.27
C CYS A 987 -24.12 0.92 14.66
N THR A 988 -23.10 1.38 15.39
CA THR A 988 -22.24 2.48 14.95
C THR A 988 -21.19 1.98 13.95
N LEU A 989 -21.10 2.64 12.81
CA LEU A 989 -20.06 2.46 11.80
C LEU A 989 -19.06 3.62 11.93
N THR A 990 -17.82 3.29 12.34
CA THR A 990 -16.74 4.27 12.63
C THR A 990 -15.78 4.47 11.46
N GLN A 991 -16.13 3.97 10.28
CA GLN A 991 -15.33 4.01 9.04
C GLN A 991 -16.09 4.69 7.89
N LEU A 992 -17.05 5.56 8.23
CA LEU A 992 -17.87 6.25 7.25
C LEU A 992 -17.31 7.64 6.96
N PHE A 993 -16.80 7.77 5.73
CA PHE A 993 -16.23 9.01 5.25
C PHE A 993 -17.16 9.67 4.25
N CYS A 994 -17.44 10.95 4.47
CA CYS A 994 -18.21 11.70 3.51
C CYS A 994 -17.32 12.03 2.31
N SER A 995 -17.76 11.64 1.11
CA SER A 995 -17.07 11.96 -0.15
C SER A 995 -16.99 13.46 -0.47
N VAL A 996 -17.74 14.29 0.27
CA VAL A 996 -17.81 15.75 0.06
C VAL A 996 -16.98 16.51 1.08
N CYS A 997 -17.20 16.31 2.38
CA CYS A 997 -16.48 17.04 3.42
C CYS A 997 -15.21 16.32 3.91
N CYS A 998 -14.99 15.06 3.50
CA CYS A 998 -13.86 14.24 3.91
C CYS A 998 -13.72 14.04 5.44
N GLN A 999 -14.76 14.37 6.20
CA GLN A 999 -14.81 14.16 7.64
C GLN A 999 -15.17 12.70 7.93
N SER A 1000 -14.46 12.14 8.92
CA SER A 1000 -14.85 10.89 9.57
C SER A 1000 -16.10 11.17 10.39
N ASN A 1001 -17.13 10.34 10.21
CA ASN A 1001 -18.31 10.44 11.05
C ASN A 1001 -18.72 9.04 11.49
N ASP A 1002 -18.99 8.92 12.78
CA ASP A 1002 -19.64 7.74 13.32
C ASP A 1002 -21.13 7.82 12.97
N LEU A 1003 -21.61 6.85 12.20
CA LEU A 1003 -23.02 6.75 11.85
C LEU A 1003 -23.64 5.57 12.59
N ASP A 1004 -24.68 5.84 13.39
CA ASP A 1004 -25.53 4.77 13.88
C ASP A 1004 -26.57 4.40 12.82
N VAL A 1005 -26.37 3.24 12.20
CA VAL A 1005 -27.21 2.76 11.10
C VAL A 1005 -28.62 2.40 11.59
N CYS A 1006 -28.81 2.17 12.89
CA CYS A 1006 -30.11 1.79 13.46
C CYS A 1006 -31.08 2.96 13.63
N GLN A 1007 -30.60 4.21 13.64
CA GLN A 1007 -31.40 5.36 14.08
C GLN A 1007 -31.93 6.25 12.96
N SER A 1008 -31.38 6.17 11.75
CA SER A 1008 -31.68 7.13 10.68
C SER A 1008 -32.40 6.47 9.51
N GLU A 1009 -33.56 6.99 9.13
CA GLU A 1009 -34.28 6.61 7.89
C GLU A 1009 -33.44 6.95 6.65
N GLU A 1010 -32.71 8.07 6.71
CA GLU A 1010 -31.72 8.46 5.71
C GLU A 1010 -30.33 8.61 6.34
N TRP A 1011 -29.32 7.98 5.74
CA TRP A 1011 -27.93 8.07 6.21
C TRP A 1011 -27.26 9.34 5.71
N LEU A 1012 -27.35 10.41 6.50
CA LEU A 1012 -26.76 11.71 6.18
C LEU A 1012 -25.43 11.91 6.93
N CYS A 1013 -24.50 12.62 6.30
CA CYS A 1013 -23.28 13.08 6.93
C CYS A 1013 -23.61 14.14 8.00
N PRO A 1014 -23.23 13.96 9.28
CA PRO A 1014 -23.47 14.93 10.34
C PRO A 1014 -22.87 16.32 10.05
N SER A 1015 -21.71 16.37 9.39
CA SER A 1015 -21.01 17.64 9.18
C SER A 1015 -21.55 18.47 8.00
N CYS A 1016 -22.01 17.82 6.92
CA CYS A 1016 -22.41 18.53 5.69
C CYS A 1016 -23.81 18.19 5.17
N GLY A 1017 -24.55 17.32 5.86
CA GLY A 1017 -25.90 16.91 5.49
C GLY A 1017 -26.01 16.07 4.21
N LYS A 1018 -24.88 15.68 3.60
CA LYS A 1018 -24.91 14.88 2.36
C LYS A 1018 -25.21 13.41 2.67
N GLN A 1019 -26.14 12.83 1.92
CA GLN A 1019 -26.45 11.40 1.99
C GLN A 1019 -25.26 10.52 1.58
N PHE A 1020 -24.97 9.51 2.40
CA PHE A 1020 -24.02 8.45 2.10
C PHE A 1020 -24.60 7.48 1.06
N GLU A 1021 -23.73 6.92 0.21
CA GLU A 1021 -24.17 5.92 -0.76
C GLU A 1021 -24.52 4.61 -0.05
N PRO A 1022 -25.75 4.07 -0.21
CA PRO A 1022 -26.16 2.82 0.44
C PRO A 1022 -25.26 1.62 0.12
N SER A 1023 -24.67 1.60 -1.07
CA SER A 1023 -23.71 0.57 -1.50
C SER A 1023 -22.45 0.52 -0.63
N THR A 1024 -21.96 1.68 -0.18
CA THR A 1024 -20.77 1.77 0.69
C THR A 1024 -21.10 1.24 2.08
N ILE A 1025 -22.28 1.58 2.58
CA ILE A 1025 -22.77 1.12 3.89
C ILE A 1025 -23.02 -0.39 3.86
N GLU A 1026 -23.63 -0.91 2.79
CA GLU A 1026 -23.83 -2.35 2.60
C GLU A 1026 -22.51 -3.11 2.61
N GLN A 1027 -21.48 -2.61 1.92
CA GLN A 1027 -20.16 -3.24 1.90
C GLN A 1027 -19.52 -3.28 3.29
N LEU A 1028 -19.53 -2.17 4.04
CA LEU A 1028 -18.98 -2.11 5.39
C LEU A 1028 -19.71 -3.06 6.37
N LEU A 1029 -21.04 -3.17 6.24
CA LEU A 1029 -21.83 -4.10 7.04
C LEU A 1029 -21.55 -5.57 6.67
N ILE A 1030 -21.36 -5.88 5.38
CA ILE A 1030 -20.93 -7.22 4.93
C ILE A 1030 -19.56 -7.57 5.52
N GLU A 1031 -18.60 -6.64 5.46
CA GLU A 1031 -17.28 -6.83 6.06
C GLU A 1031 -17.38 -7.06 7.57
N ARG A 1032 -18.24 -6.31 8.27
CA ARG A 1032 -18.53 -6.49 9.69
C ARG A 1032 -19.13 -7.86 10.01
N VAL A 1033 -20.12 -8.33 9.26
CA VAL A 1033 -20.72 -9.66 9.46
C VAL A 1033 -19.69 -10.76 9.27
N ASN A 1034 -18.84 -10.66 8.24
CA ASN A 1034 -17.74 -11.60 8.03
C ASN A 1034 -16.74 -11.60 9.20
N GLN A 1035 -16.39 -10.42 9.72
CA GLN A 1035 -15.50 -10.30 10.88
C GLN A 1035 -16.15 -10.83 12.17
N LEU A 1036 -17.45 -10.63 12.37
CA LEU A 1036 -18.21 -11.23 13.49
C LEU A 1036 -18.19 -12.75 13.43
N LEU A 1037 -18.43 -13.33 12.25
CA LEU A 1037 -18.39 -14.78 12.04
C LEU A 1037 -17.00 -15.34 12.36
N VAL A 1038 -15.95 -14.69 11.87
CA VAL A 1038 -14.56 -15.06 12.15
C VAL A 1038 -14.29 -14.97 13.65
N ALA A 1039 -14.64 -13.85 14.30
CA ALA A 1039 -14.45 -13.64 15.74
C ALA A 1039 -15.16 -14.70 16.58
N TYR A 1040 -16.41 -15.02 16.25
CA TYR A 1040 -17.19 -16.05 16.94
C TYR A 1040 -16.58 -17.45 16.77
N THR A 1041 -16.00 -17.74 15.60
CA THR A 1041 -15.41 -19.05 15.31
C THR A 1041 -14.07 -19.27 16.03
N ILE A 1042 -13.28 -18.21 16.19
CA ILE A 1042 -11.94 -18.27 16.80
C ILE A 1042 -11.92 -17.94 18.29
N GLN A 1043 -13.07 -17.68 18.89
CA GLN A 1043 -13.17 -17.24 20.28
C GLN A 1043 -12.57 -18.26 21.25
N ASP A 1044 -12.13 -17.76 22.40
CA ASP A 1044 -11.73 -18.61 23.51
C ASP A 1044 -12.96 -19.23 24.19
N PHE A 1045 -12.71 -20.27 24.97
CA PHE A 1045 -13.73 -20.87 25.83
C PHE A 1045 -13.40 -20.63 27.29
N LYS A 1046 -14.43 -20.41 28.13
CA LYS A 1046 -14.31 -20.20 29.57
C LYS A 1046 -14.95 -21.36 30.33
N CYS A 1047 -14.41 -21.67 31.51
CA CYS A 1047 -15.04 -22.65 32.39
C CYS A 1047 -16.16 -22.01 33.22
N THR A 1048 -17.34 -22.62 33.21
CA THR A 1048 -18.53 -22.19 33.97
C THR A 1048 -18.34 -22.07 35.48
N ARG A 1049 -17.41 -22.84 36.07
CA ARG A 1049 -17.21 -22.90 37.53
C ARG A 1049 -16.15 -21.93 38.04
N CYS A 1050 -14.99 -21.89 37.38
CA CYS A 1050 -13.85 -21.09 37.85
C CYS A 1050 -13.58 -19.84 37.01
N GLY A 1051 -14.29 -19.65 35.89
CA GLY A 1051 -14.10 -18.52 34.97
C GLY A 1051 -12.79 -18.54 34.18
N THR A 1052 -11.92 -19.55 34.35
CA THR A 1052 -10.62 -19.57 33.66
C THR A 1052 -10.78 -19.93 32.18
N ILE A 1053 -10.00 -19.26 31.33
CA ILE A 1053 -9.92 -19.55 29.89
C ILE A 1053 -9.26 -20.91 29.65
N ARG A 1054 -9.81 -21.67 28.71
CA ARG A 1054 -9.29 -22.98 28.28
C ARG A 1054 -7.93 -22.82 27.60
N LYS A 1055 -6.91 -23.45 28.19
CA LYS A 1055 -5.51 -23.35 27.70
C LYS A 1055 -5.17 -24.32 26.57
N HIS A 1056 -5.91 -25.41 26.42
CA HIS A 1056 -5.58 -26.52 25.53
C HIS A 1056 -6.73 -26.83 24.58
N ASN A 1057 -6.42 -27.03 23.30
CA ASN A 1057 -7.44 -27.28 22.26
C ASN A 1057 -8.13 -28.65 22.35
N MET A 1058 -7.49 -29.62 23.01
CA MET A 1058 -8.00 -30.99 23.13
C MET A 1058 -8.74 -31.26 24.44
N SER A 1059 -8.67 -30.35 25.42
CA SER A 1059 -9.32 -30.59 26.71
C SER A 1059 -10.82 -30.32 26.63
N LEU A 1060 -11.63 -31.31 26.99
CA LEU A 1060 -13.09 -31.19 27.04
C LEU A 1060 -13.59 -30.56 28.35
N PHE A 1061 -12.78 -30.59 29.41
CA PHE A 1061 -13.15 -30.15 30.76
C PHE A 1061 -12.05 -29.28 31.38
N CYS A 1062 -12.38 -28.43 32.35
CA CYS A 1062 -11.32 -27.73 33.11
C CYS A 1062 -10.58 -28.70 34.04
N ASP A 1063 -9.24 -28.65 34.01
CA ASP A 1063 -8.36 -29.37 34.94
C ASP A 1063 -8.63 -29.04 36.42
N CYS A 1064 -9.14 -27.82 36.66
CA CYS A 1064 -9.33 -27.25 37.99
C CYS A 1064 -10.59 -27.75 38.72
N CYS A 1065 -11.66 -28.09 38.00
CA CYS A 1065 -12.98 -28.32 38.60
C CYS A 1065 -13.87 -29.31 37.84
N ASN A 1066 -13.34 -29.99 36.82
CA ASN A 1066 -14.08 -30.83 35.88
C ASN A 1066 -15.34 -30.14 35.31
N GLY A 1067 -15.30 -28.81 35.24
CA GLY A 1067 -16.41 -27.98 34.79
C GLY A 1067 -16.53 -28.00 33.28
N VAL A 1068 -17.77 -27.89 32.79
CA VAL A 1068 -18.07 -27.74 31.37
C VAL A 1068 -17.53 -26.40 30.89
N VAL A 1069 -16.93 -26.44 29.71
CA VAL A 1069 -16.32 -25.31 29.05
C VAL A 1069 -17.33 -24.75 28.04
N GLU A 1070 -17.61 -23.45 28.13
CA GLU A 1070 -18.58 -22.74 27.31
C GLU A 1070 -17.91 -21.63 26.50
N ASN A 1071 -18.61 -21.16 25.46
CA ASN A 1071 -18.14 -20.03 24.66
C ASN A 1071 -18.02 -18.78 25.54
N VAL A 1072 -16.99 -17.96 25.29
CA VAL A 1072 -16.90 -16.64 25.94
C VAL A 1072 -18.06 -15.75 25.51
N VAL A 1073 -18.40 -15.79 24.21
CA VAL A 1073 -19.54 -15.15 23.57
C VAL A 1073 -20.64 -16.18 23.36
N SER A 1074 -21.83 -15.93 23.90
CA SER A 1074 -22.93 -16.90 23.79
C SER A 1074 -23.47 -17.00 22.36
N PRO A 1075 -24.02 -18.17 21.96
CA PRO A 1075 -24.72 -18.31 20.69
C PRO A 1075 -25.89 -17.31 20.54
N ASP A 1076 -26.57 -17.01 21.63
CA ASP A 1076 -27.69 -16.07 21.66
C ASP A 1076 -27.23 -14.63 21.37
N GLU A 1077 -26.07 -14.23 21.90
CA GLU A 1077 -25.48 -12.92 21.60
C GLU A 1077 -25.11 -12.81 20.11
N PHE A 1078 -24.44 -13.83 19.55
CA PHE A 1078 -24.11 -13.85 18.12
C PHE A 1078 -25.36 -13.79 17.24
N ARG A 1079 -26.41 -14.57 17.59
CA ARG A 1079 -27.68 -14.56 16.89
C ARG A 1079 -28.38 -13.20 16.95
N PHE A 1080 -28.40 -12.57 18.13
CA PHE A 1080 -28.95 -11.21 18.30
C PHE A 1080 -28.29 -10.20 17.37
N ASN A 1081 -26.96 -10.24 17.25
CA ASN A 1081 -26.20 -9.37 16.35
C ASN A 1081 -26.61 -9.56 14.88
N LEU A 1082 -26.71 -10.82 14.42
CA LEU A 1082 -27.10 -11.12 13.05
C LEU A 1082 -28.55 -10.75 12.75
N GLU A 1083 -29.48 -11.00 13.68
CA GLU A 1083 -30.89 -10.63 13.53
C GLU A 1083 -31.07 -9.10 13.50
N ALA A 1084 -30.31 -8.36 14.31
CA ALA A 1084 -30.31 -6.89 14.27
C ALA A 1084 -29.80 -6.35 12.93
N ILE A 1085 -28.66 -6.85 12.42
CA ILE A 1085 -28.12 -6.43 11.11
C ILE A 1085 -29.07 -6.83 9.97
N LYS A 1086 -29.68 -8.01 10.05
CA LYS A 1086 -30.69 -8.47 9.09
C LYS A 1086 -31.91 -7.56 9.05
N LYS A 1087 -32.36 -7.05 10.21
CA LYS A 1087 -33.47 -6.09 10.28
C LYS A 1087 -33.13 -4.80 9.53
N ILE A 1088 -31.92 -4.27 9.75
CA ILE A 1088 -31.41 -3.09 9.02
C ILE A 1088 -31.38 -3.35 7.52
N ALA A 1089 -30.88 -4.52 7.11
CA ALA A 1089 -30.79 -4.90 5.70
C ALA A 1089 -32.17 -4.91 5.02
N ARG A 1090 -33.21 -5.39 5.71
CA ARG A 1090 -34.59 -5.41 5.21
C ARG A 1090 -35.25 -4.03 5.19
N GLN A 1091 -34.91 -3.15 6.14
CA GLN A 1091 -35.47 -1.80 6.20
C GLN A 1091 -34.97 -0.90 5.05
N HIS A 1092 -33.73 -1.10 4.61
CA HIS A 1092 -33.09 -0.26 3.59
C HIS A 1092 -32.84 -0.99 2.25
N ASP A 1093 -33.55 -2.10 1.98
CA ASP A 1093 -33.45 -2.89 0.74
C ASP A 1093 -32.02 -3.35 0.38
N LEU A 1094 -31.20 -3.67 1.38
CA LEU A 1094 -29.84 -4.18 1.20
C LEU A 1094 -29.82 -5.70 0.94
N THR A 1095 -30.08 -6.07 -0.31
CA THR A 1095 -30.28 -7.48 -0.73
C THR A 1095 -29.10 -8.40 -0.39
N ARG A 1096 -27.85 -7.99 -0.63
CA ARG A 1096 -26.68 -8.87 -0.43
C ARG A 1096 -26.42 -9.12 1.05
N LEU A 1097 -26.60 -8.07 1.86
CA LEU A 1097 -26.44 -8.17 3.31
C LEU A 1097 -27.52 -9.08 3.93
N ALA A 1098 -28.77 -8.94 3.47
CA ALA A 1098 -29.87 -9.78 3.94
C ALA A 1098 -29.64 -11.27 3.64
N GLU A 1099 -29.22 -11.60 2.42
CA GLU A 1099 -28.86 -12.96 2.02
C GLU A 1099 -27.71 -13.53 2.85
N LEU A 1100 -26.66 -12.72 3.10
CA LEU A 1100 -25.54 -13.14 3.93
C LEU A 1100 -25.98 -13.46 5.37
N CYS A 1101 -26.76 -12.57 6.00
CA CYS A 1101 -27.26 -12.82 7.35
C CYS A 1101 -28.18 -14.04 7.41
N GLU A 1102 -29.02 -14.26 6.39
CA GLU A 1102 -29.87 -15.45 6.28
C GLU A 1102 -29.06 -16.73 6.15
N TRP A 1103 -28.05 -16.73 5.29
CA TRP A 1103 -27.15 -17.86 5.11
C TRP A 1103 -26.35 -18.17 6.38
N THR A 1104 -25.98 -17.15 7.16
CA THR A 1104 -25.20 -17.34 8.40
C THR A 1104 -26.07 -17.83 9.57
N LEU A 1105 -27.37 -17.56 9.54
CA LEU A 1105 -28.35 -18.00 10.54
C LEU A 1105 -28.90 -19.40 10.28
N PHE A 1106 -28.82 -19.89 9.03
CA PHE A 1106 -29.19 -21.24 8.62
C PHE A 1106 -28.07 -22.23 8.94
#